data_AF-A0A4Q6GUV0-F1
#
_entry.id   AF-A0A4Q6GUV0-F1
#
_cell.length_a   1.000
_cell.length_b   1.000
_cell.length_c   1.000
_cell.angle_alpha   90.00
_cell.angle_beta   90.00
_cell.angle_gamma   90.00
#
_symmetry.space_group_name_H-M   'P 1'
#
loop_
_entity.id
_entity.type
_entity.pdbx_description
1 polymer ?
#
loop_
_entity_poly.entity_id
_entity_poly.type
_entity_poly.pdbx_seq_one_letter_code
_entity_poly.pdbx_strand_id
1 'polypeptide(L)'
;DLFLGTGLGPRSYSIIEQGMISQIIEARPEDLRVYLEEAAGISKYKERRKETETRIRHTRENLDRLGDLREEITKQLAHLQRQAKQAEQYQALQEERKVKDAEWKALEYRGLDGQLQKLREGLSQEETKLQQLIAEQREAERQLETGRVGRESASDALNKAQGEVYQVGSTLARIEQQIQHQRELAERLQKARDEALNALNELGEHISGDETRLGVLRASVDEAEPQLAQLQEDDQYKQEALREAEAKLQDWQQRWETHSRESAEAARAGEVERTRVDYLDKQSLEADRRREVLTSERSGLDLEALASAFELAQQQHETQKASLDGLNTDLETRKQSVGALQEQQRGAQSELAEVRKNTQAARGRLSSLETLQHAALGQEQGAAVAWLKSRGLDSAARVGEKLSVESGWENAVEGALGQLIEGVLVDAPEALVDALGELGEGRIALVSSHDDGAAFASTSLAARVQGPVAIRRLLARLHVAEDLSEARRLLPQLAEGDSIITRQGERMGAGWVRVLRSGAAKQGALLRERDIQSLRVEIESLQKREAELDQLLTSFRDQLLAAEQQREDAQRALYIAHRGVSELAGQLQSQQGKVESARNRIDRIDGELLQLHETLDTSREQAREARSRLEDAIGRMGELETARQSLDSERRQLAEARDAARDAARSSRDTAHALALTLESQRTQIVSLSQALERMGSQRGQLDSRLGDLTSQLSSGDSPVESLENERQAALEQRVLADRALAEARAALEGIDNDLRGFEQVRHQRDEQSLTQREVISQRKLDQQALSLKADQLSSAVVNAGFVLDEVINSLPEVAALADWEQAVTAIDGRMRRLEPVNLAAIHEYGEASQRSEYLEAQNADLTSALDTLEEAIRKIDRETRGRFKDTFDRVNSGVQELYPRLFGGGHAYLELTGEDLLDTGVAIMARPPGKRVSNISLLSGGEKAMTAVALVFAIFQLNPAPFCLLDEVDAPLDEANVGRFTAMVREMSEKVQFLFVSHNKSTMEAAHQLSGVTMREPGVSRLVSVDLEEAARLAGAA
;
A
#
# COMPACT_ATOMS: atom_id res chain seq x y z
N ASP A 1 75.70 9.84 17.30
CA ASP A 1 76.30 10.70 16.25
C ASP A 1 77.53 11.51 16.64
N LEU A 2 77.60 12.22 17.78
CA LEU A 2 78.69 13.20 18.05
C LEU A 2 80.13 12.60 18.19
N PHE A 3 80.27 11.32 18.54
CA PHE A 3 81.57 10.63 18.76
C PHE A 3 81.88 9.54 17.70
N LEU A 4 80.99 9.34 16.71
CA LEU A 4 81.20 8.35 15.65
C LEU A 4 82.10 8.94 14.56
N GLY A 5 83.31 8.36 14.43
CA GLY A 5 84.32 8.78 13.44
C GLY A 5 85.41 9.72 13.99
N THR A 6 85.46 9.98 15.31
CA THR A 6 86.51 10.78 15.96
C THR A 6 87.65 9.94 16.56
N GLY A 7 87.58 8.61 16.46
CA GLY A 7 88.56 7.70 17.04
C GLY A 7 88.50 7.57 18.57
N LEU A 8 87.45 8.10 19.24
CA LEU A 8 87.24 8.07 20.70
C LEU A 8 86.00 7.24 21.09
N GLY A 9 85.83 6.07 20.47
CA GLY A 9 84.78 5.11 20.81
C GLY A 9 85.22 4.08 21.86
N PRO A 10 84.32 3.20 22.33
CA PRO A 10 84.65 2.10 23.26
C PRO A 10 85.62 1.05 22.66
N ARG A 11 86.00 1.19 21.39
CA ARG A 11 87.05 0.43 20.69
C ARG A 11 88.17 1.34 20.18
N SER A 12 88.37 2.48 20.85
CA SER A 12 89.38 3.48 20.53
C SER A 12 90.79 2.88 20.52
N TYR A 13 91.57 3.23 19.50
CA TYR A 13 92.98 2.86 19.37
C TYR A 13 93.93 3.82 20.11
N SER A 14 93.42 4.81 20.87
CA SER A 14 94.21 5.80 21.63
C SER A 14 94.59 5.35 23.05
N ILE A 15 93.94 4.30 23.56
CA ILE A 15 94.21 3.70 24.86
C ILE A 15 94.50 2.22 24.61
N ILE A 16 95.74 1.79 24.87
CA ILE A 16 96.18 0.41 24.68
C ILE A 16 96.26 -0.22 26.07
N GLU A 17 95.19 -0.91 26.45
CA GLU A 17 95.06 -1.61 27.73
C GLU A 17 95.88 -2.89 27.77
N GLN A 18 96.22 -3.34 28.98
CA GLN A 18 96.87 -4.61 29.21
C GLN A 18 96.04 -5.76 28.60
N GLY A 19 96.61 -6.47 27.64
CA GLY A 19 95.94 -7.56 26.92
C GLY A 19 95.32 -7.19 25.57
N MET A 20 95.22 -5.91 25.19
CA MET A 20 94.75 -5.49 23.86
C MET A 20 95.68 -6.00 22.74
N ILE A 21 96.98 -6.07 23.01
CA ILE A 21 97.97 -6.67 22.10
C ILE A 21 97.72 -8.18 21.95
N SER A 22 97.38 -8.88 23.03
CA SER A 22 97.01 -10.29 22.99
C SER A 22 95.71 -10.53 22.19
N GLN A 23 94.73 -9.64 22.31
CA GLN A 23 93.48 -9.70 21.52
C GLN A 23 93.73 -9.54 20.01
N ILE A 24 94.65 -8.65 19.60
CA ILE A 24 95.02 -8.48 18.19
C ILE A 24 95.80 -9.69 17.66
N ILE A 25 96.57 -10.38 18.51
CA ILE A 25 97.30 -11.61 18.16
C ILE A 25 96.34 -12.80 17.93
N GLU A 26 95.24 -12.86 18.69
CA GLU A 26 94.24 -13.93 18.63
C GLU A 26 93.01 -13.61 17.77
N ALA A 27 92.89 -12.37 17.28
CA ALA A 27 91.78 -11.90 16.46
C ALA A 27 91.65 -12.70 15.15
N ARG A 28 90.41 -13.08 14.82
CA ARG A 28 90.11 -13.64 13.49
C ARG A 28 90.19 -12.54 12.42
N PRO A 29 90.38 -12.90 11.14
CA PRO A 29 90.44 -11.91 10.06
C PRO A 29 89.21 -10.99 9.98
N GLU A 30 88.01 -11.46 10.37
CA GLU A 30 86.82 -10.61 10.44
C GLU A 30 86.87 -9.60 11.60
N ASP A 31 87.49 -9.98 12.72
CA ASP A 31 87.62 -9.12 13.90
C ASP A 31 88.69 -8.04 13.65
N LEU A 32 89.78 -8.39 12.95
CA LEU A 32 90.82 -7.45 12.51
C LEU A 32 90.28 -6.39 11.52
N ARG A 33 89.33 -6.79 10.67
CA ARG A 33 88.62 -5.89 9.73
C ARG A 33 87.90 -4.77 10.48
N VAL A 34 87.23 -5.07 11.59
CA VAL A 34 86.45 -4.08 12.34
C VAL A 34 87.31 -2.90 12.81
N TYR A 35 88.55 -3.15 13.23
CA TYR A 35 89.49 -2.08 13.60
C TYR A 35 89.87 -1.19 12.42
N LEU A 36 89.97 -1.76 11.21
CA LEU A 36 90.19 -0.98 9.98
C LEU A 36 88.94 -0.23 9.51
N GLU A 37 87.74 -0.80 9.69
CA GLU A 37 86.47 -0.12 9.41
C GLU A 37 86.28 1.11 10.31
N GLU A 38 86.65 0.99 11.58
CA GLU A 38 86.57 2.09 12.55
C GLU A 38 87.61 3.18 12.24
N ALA A 39 88.84 2.81 11.87
CA ALA A 39 89.85 3.74 11.38
C ALA A 39 89.43 4.45 10.07
N ALA A 40 88.64 3.78 9.21
CA ALA A 40 88.11 4.35 7.97
C ALA A 40 86.84 5.21 8.18
N GLY A 41 86.24 5.20 9.36
CA GLY A 41 85.02 5.95 9.68
C GLY A 41 83.78 5.50 8.89
N ILE A 42 83.72 4.23 8.46
CA ILE A 42 82.65 3.72 7.60
C ILE A 42 81.44 3.14 8.37
N SER A 43 81.52 3.00 9.69
CA SER A 43 80.47 2.44 10.54
C SER A 43 79.12 3.19 10.42
N LYS A 44 79.17 4.52 10.28
CA LYS A 44 77.98 5.38 10.07
C LYS A 44 77.21 5.04 8.79
N TYR A 45 77.92 4.65 7.73
CA TYR A 45 77.31 4.34 6.43
C TYR A 45 76.63 2.97 6.45
N LYS A 46 77.20 2.00 7.18
CA LYS A 46 76.65 0.65 7.36
C LYS A 46 75.34 0.65 8.15
N GLU A 47 75.25 1.48 9.18
CA GLU A 47 74.03 1.64 9.97
C GLU A 47 72.89 2.29 9.16
N ARG A 48 73.22 3.33 8.38
CA ARG A 48 72.27 4.00 7.48
C ARG A 48 71.80 3.09 6.33
N ARG A 49 72.66 2.20 5.84
CA ARG A 49 72.31 1.15 4.88
C ARG A 49 71.28 0.17 5.46
N LYS A 50 71.52 -0.34 6.68
CA LYS A 50 70.62 -1.29 7.37
C LYS A 50 69.23 -0.69 7.67
N GLU A 51 69.19 0.59 8.03
CA GLU A 51 67.92 1.32 8.21
C GLU A 51 67.15 1.43 6.88
N THR A 52 67.85 1.75 5.79
CA THR A 52 67.26 1.88 4.45
C THR A 52 66.74 0.53 3.93
N GLU A 53 67.49 -0.57 4.13
CA GLU A 53 67.05 -1.93 3.78
C GLU A 53 65.79 -2.36 4.53
N THR A 54 65.69 -2.00 5.82
CA THR A 54 64.50 -2.29 6.63
C THR A 54 63.28 -1.55 6.10
N ARG A 55 63.45 -0.28 5.70
CA ARG A 55 62.37 0.50 5.06
C ARG A 55 61.93 -0.08 3.72
N ILE A 56 62.87 -0.50 2.87
CA ILE A 56 62.57 -1.17 1.59
C ILE A 56 61.75 -2.44 1.81
N ARG A 57 62.13 -3.28 2.79
CA ARG A 57 61.39 -4.50 3.11
C ARG A 57 59.94 -4.20 3.52
N HIS A 58 59.73 -3.23 4.41
CA HIS A 58 58.38 -2.82 4.81
C HIS A 58 57.57 -2.21 3.65
N THR A 59 58.21 -1.42 2.78
CA THR A 59 57.53 -0.87 1.59
C THR A 59 57.13 -1.96 0.61
N ARG A 60 57.96 -3.01 0.42
CA ARG A 60 57.60 -4.18 -0.41
C ARG A 60 56.45 -5.00 0.18
N GLU A 61 56.47 -5.27 1.48
CA GLU A 61 55.35 -5.96 2.17
C GLU A 61 54.03 -5.17 2.05
N ASN A 62 54.10 -3.84 2.11
CA ASN A 62 52.95 -2.97 1.90
C ASN A 62 52.47 -2.97 0.44
N LEU A 63 53.40 -2.98 -0.53
CA LEU A 63 53.07 -3.09 -1.95
C LEU A 63 52.41 -4.43 -2.28
N ASP A 64 52.85 -5.53 -1.69
CA ASP A 64 52.24 -6.87 -1.88
C ASP A 64 50.80 -6.89 -1.36
N ARG A 65 50.56 -6.39 -0.14
CA ARG A 65 49.21 -6.27 0.42
C ARG A 65 48.30 -5.35 -0.39
N LEU A 66 48.86 -4.24 -0.88
CA LEU A 66 48.11 -3.29 -1.71
C LEU A 66 47.83 -3.89 -3.09
N GLY A 67 48.71 -4.77 -3.60
CA GLY A 67 48.50 -5.59 -4.79
C GLY A 67 47.31 -6.55 -4.64
N ASP A 68 47.25 -7.32 -3.55
CA ASP A 68 46.12 -8.22 -3.26
C ASP A 68 44.78 -7.45 -3.17
N LEU A 69 44.79 -6.31 -2.47
CA LEU A 69 43.61 -5.45 -2.33
C LEU A 69 43.15 -4.87 -3.67
N ARG A 70 44.10 -4.51 -4.55
CA ARG A 70 43.79 -4.03 -5.91
C ARG A 70 43.21 -5.14 -6.77
N GLU A 71 43.73 -6.37 -6.70
CA GLU A 71 43.17 -7.49 -7.45
C GLU A 71 41.74 -7.83 -7.01
N GLU A 72 41.48 -7.81 -5.71
CA GLU A 72 40.14 -8.05 -5.16
C GLU A 72 39.14 -6.97 -5.59
N ILE A 73 39.51 -5.70 -5.45
CA ILE A 73 38.66 -4.57 -5.85
C ILE A 73 38.45 -4.55 -7.37
N THR A 74 39.45 -4.93 -8.17
CA THR A 74 39.30 -5.04 -9.63
C THR A 74 38.29 -6.13 -10.02
N LYS A 75 38.32 -7.28 -9.34
CA LYS A 75 37.33 -8.37 -9.54
C LYS A 75 35.93 -7.95 -9.12
N GLN A 76 35.80 -7.25 -7.98
CA GLN A 76 34.52 -6.68 -7.53
C GLN A 76 34.00 -5.62 -8.49
N LEU A 77 34.84 -4.72 -8.98
CA LEU A 77 34.48 -3.71 -9.97
C LEU A 77 33.96 -4.31 -11.26
N ALA A 78 34.61 -5.33 -11.81
CA ALA A 78 34.14 -6.01 -13.03
C ALA A 78 32.78 -6.72 -12.84
N HIS A 79 32.42 -7.08 -11.62
CA HIS A 79 31.10 -7.63 -11.29
C HIS A 79 30.05 -6.53 -11.11
N LEU A 80 30.37 -5.51 -10.30
CA LEU A 80 29.52 -4.36 -10.03
C LEU A 80 29.25 -3.53 -11.30
N GLN A 81 30.22 -3.41 -12.22
CA GLN A 81 30.04 -2.73 -13.50
C GLN A 81 28.98 -3.40 -14.38
N ARG A 82 28.96 -4.74 -14.39
CA ARG A 82 27.96 -5.50 -15.16
C ARG A 82 26.57 -5.35 -14.53
N GLN A 83 26.48 -5.38 -13.21
CA GLN A 83 25.23 -5.18 -12.48
C GLN A 83 24.72 -3.73 -12.59
N ALA A 84 25.61 -2.73 -12.48
CA ALA A 84 25.31 -1.32 -12.68
C ALA A 84 24.78 -1.06 -14.10
N LYS A 85 25.42 -1.63 -15.13
CA LYS A 85 24.96 -1.50 -16.52
C LYS A 85 23.59 -2.17 -16.74
N GLN A 86 23.33 -3.31 -16.09
CA GLN A 86 22.00 -3.94 -16.12
C GLN A 86 20.95 -3.10 -15.37
N ALA A 87 21.33 -2.47 -14.26
CA ALA A 87 20.49 -1.56 -13.49
C ALA A 87 20.18 -0.26 -14.25
N GLU A 88 21.15 0.33 -14.92
CA GLU A 88 20.96 1.50 -15.80
C GLU A 88 20.03 1.15 -16.98
N GLN A 89 20.22 -0.01 -17.60
CA GLN A 89 19.34 -0.49 -18.68
C GLN A 89 17.92 -0.74 -18.17
N TYR A 90 17.77 -1.30 -16.97
CA TYR A 90 16.47 -1.51 -16.35
C TYR A 90 15.78 -0.18 -16.01
N GLN A 91 16.51 0.79 -15.46
CA GLN A 91 15.98 2.13 -15.15
C GLN A 91 15.57 2.89 -16.43
N ALA A 92 16.37 2.79 -17.49
CA ALA A 92 16.04 3.36 -18.79
C ALA A 92 14.77 2.71 -19.40
N LEU A 93 14.66 1.38 -19.33
CA LEU A 93 13.46 0.66 -19.76
C LEU A 93 12.24 0.99 -18.89
N GLN A 94 12.43 1.23 -17.60
CA GLN A 94 11.36 1.62 -16.68
C GLN A 94 10.79 3.00 -17.02
N GLU A 95 11.65 3.98 -17.36
CA GLU A 95 11.19 5.29 -17.83
C GLU A 95 10.57 5.23 -19.24
N GLU A 96 11.16 4.45 -20.15
CA GLU A 96 10.57 4.21 -21.48
C GLU A 96 9.18 3.56 -21.36
N ARG A 97 9.03 2.57 -20.46
CA ARG A 97 7.75 1.94 -20.12
C ARG A 97 6.76 2.97 -19.60
N LYS A 98 7.19 3.87 -18.70
CA LYS A 98 6.33 4.88 -18.08
C LYS A 98 5.76 5.84 -19.11
N VAL A 99 6.57 6.29 -20.07
CA VAL A 99 6.13 7.12 -21.20
C VAL A 99 5.20 6.33 -22.12
N LYS A 100 5.57 5.11 -22.51
CA LYS A 100 4.76 4.26 -23.41
C LYS A 100 3.42 3.82 -22.82
N ASP A 101 3.37 3.59 -21.51
CA ASP A 101 2.14 3.27 -20.77
C ASP A 101 1.21 4.50 -20.68
N ALA A 102 1.76 5.70 -20.47
CA ALA A 102 0.99 6.94 -20.52
C ALA A 102 0.44 7.22 -21.94
N GLU A 103 1.26 7.03 -22.97
CA GLU A 103 0.87 7.11 -24.38
C GLU A 103 -0.23 6.09 -24.74
N TRP A 104 -0.11 4.84 -24.28
CA TRP A 104 -1.11 3.80 -24.51
C TRP A 104 -2.46 4.14 -23.87
N LYS A 105 -2.45 4.57 -22.59
CA LYS A 105 -3.66 5.00 -21.88
C LYS A 105 -4.29 6.25 -22.47
N ALA A 106 -3.49 7.20 -22.94
CA ALA A 106 -3.96 8.39 -23.64
C ALA A 106 -4.58 8.06 -25.01
N LEU A 107 -4.05 7.05 -25.71
CA LEU A 107 -4.62 6.55 -26.96
C LEU A 107 -5.93 5.79 -26.73
N GLU A 108 -6.03 5.00 -25.66
CA GLU A 108 -7.26 4.36 -25.22
C GLU A 108 -8.33 5.40 -24.85
N TYR A 109 -7.92 6.43 -24.10
CA TYR A 109 -8.77 7.57 -23.77
C TYR A 109 -9.29 8.27 -25.03
N ARG A 110 -8.43 8.55 -26.03
CA ARG A 110 -8.86 9.14 -27.31
C ARG A 110 -9.89 8.26 -28.04
N GLY A 111 -9.71 6.94 -28.01
CA GLY A 111 -10.67 5.99 -28.59
C GLY A 111 -12.02 6.03 -27.88
N LEU A 112 -12.02 6.07 -26.55
CA LEU A 112 -13.23 6.18 -25.73
C LEU A 112 -13.91 7.54 -25.87
N ASP A 113 -13.16 8.63 -25.96
CA ASP A 113 -13.69 9.98 -26.17
C ASP A 113 -14.39 10.09 -27.54
N GLY A 114 -13.80 9.52 -28.60
CA GLY A 114 -14.45 9.41 -29.90
C GLY A 114 -15.73 8.55 -29.88
N GLN A 115 -15.77 7.48 -29.10
CA GLN A 115 -16.98 6.68 -28.89
C GLN A 115 -18.04 7.45 -28.10
N LEU A 116 -17.64 8.17 -27.04
CA LEU A 116 -18.50 9.04 -26.25
C LEU A 116 -19.12 10.16 -27.10
N GLN A 117 -18.36 10.73 -28.03
CA GLN A 117 -18.87 11.74 -28.96
C GLN A 117 -19.95 11.15 -29.89
N LYS A 118 -19.70 9.97 -30.48
CA LYS A 118 -20.71 9.26 -31.30
C LYS A 118 -21.96 8.88 -30.50
N LEU A 119 -21.78 8.46 -29.25
CA LEU A 119 -22.89 8.14 -28.34
C LEU A 119 -23.69 9.39 -27.97
N ARG A 120 -23.04 10.54 -27.73
CA ARG A 120 -23.71 11.83 -27.49
C ARG A 120 -24.52 12.28 -28.71
N GLU A 121 -23.94 12.18 -29.90
CA GLU A 121 -24.64 12.49 -31.15
C GLU A 121 -25.85 11.56 -31.38
N GLY A 122 -25.65 10.25 -31.18
CA GLY A 122 -26.73 9.27 -31.26
C GLY A 122 -27.82 9.54 -30.22
N LEU A 123 -27.46 9.84 -28.97
CA LEU A 123 -28.41 10.18 -27.91
C LEU A 123 -29.23 11.43 -28.27
N SER A 124 -28.58 12.46 -28.81
CA SER A 124 -29.26 13.69 -29.27
C SER A 124 -30.27 13.40 -30.40
N GLN A 125 -29.95 12.50 -31.33
CA GLN A 125 -30.87 12.06 -32.37
C GLN A 125 -32.09 11.32 -31.78
N GLU A 126 -31.86 10.40 -30.85
CA GLU A 126 -32.95 9.67 -30.18
C GLU A 126 -33.84 10.60 -29.33
N GLU A 127 -33.26 11.58 -28.64
CA GLU A 127 -33.99 12.61 -27.89
C GLU A 127 -34.81 13.52 -28.82
N THR A 128 -34.28 13.88 -29.98
CA THR A 128 -35.01 14.64 -31.01
C THR A 128 -36.20 13.84 -31.54
N LYS A 129 -36.01 12.55 -31.79
CA LYS A 129 -37.08 11.63 -32.23
C LYS A 129 -38.17 11.48 -31.17
N LEU A 130 -37.81 11.44 -29.87
CA LEU A 130 -38.79 11.46 -28.79
C LEU A 130 -39.59 12.76 -28.78
N GLN A 131 -38.96 13.93 -28.97
CA GLN A 131 -39.67 15.21 -29.07
C GLN A 131 -40.65 15.23 -30.25
N GLN A 132 -40.26 14.65 -31.39
CA GLN A 132 -41.15 14.51 -32.54
C GLN A 132 -42.37 13.65 -32.21
N LEU A 133 -42.18 12.47 -31.58
CA LEU A 133 -43.29 11.59 -31.19
C LEU A 133 -44.25 12.26 -30.20
N ILE A 134 -43.73 13.03 -29.25
CA ILE A 134 -44.55 13.80 -28.29
C ILE A 134 -45.33 14.91 -29.00
N ALA A 135 -44.73 15.58 -30.00
CA ALA A 135 -45.42 16.59 -30.79
C ALA A 135 -46.55 15.98 -31.64
N GLU A 136 -46.31 14.82 -32.26
CA GLU A 136 -47.31 14.07 -33.02
C GLU A 136 -48.46 13.57 -32.12
N GLN A 137 -48.16 13.11 -30.90
CA GLN A 137 -49.16 12.76 -29.90
C GLN A 137 -50.04 13.96 -29.53
N ARG A 138 -49.44 15.12 -29.23
CA ARG A 138 -50.17 16.34 -28.87
C ARG A 138 -51.05 16.85 -30.02
N GLU A 139 -50.59 16.70 -31.25
CA GLU A 139 -51.38 17.05 -32.43
C GLU A 139 -52.60 16.12 -32.57
N ALA A 140 -52.45 14.81 -32.34
CA ALA A 140 -53.58 13.88 -32.31
C ALA A 140 -54.56 14.18 -31.16
N GLU A 141 -54.07 14.55 -29.97
CA GLU A 141 -54.90 15.00 -28.84
C GLU A 141 -55.69 16.27 -29.16
N ARG A 142 -55.04 17.24 -29.81
CA ARG A 142 -55.70 18.46 -30.28
C ARG A 142 -56.81 18.14 -31.29
N GLN A 143 -56.53 17.23 -32.23
CA GLN A 143 -57.50 16.79 -33.24
C GLN A 143 -58.70 16.05 -32.63
N LEU A 144 -58.46 15.20 -31.62
CA LEU A 144 -59.51 14.55 -30.83
C LEU A 144 -60.41 15.58 -30.15
N GLU A 145 -59.84 16.60 -29.52
CA GLU A 145 -60.64 17.62 -28.83
C GLU A 145 -61.47 18.46 -29.81
N THR A 146 -60.89 18.86 -30.96
CA THR A 146 -61.67 19.53 -32.01
C THR A 146 -62.75 18.63 -32.61
N GLY A 147 -62.47 17.33 -32.78
CA GLY A 147 -63.43 16.35 -33.28
C GLY A 147 -64.59 16.11 -32.32
N ARG A 148 -64.37 16.16 -31.00
CA ARG A 148 -65.43 16.04 -29.98
C ARG A 148 -66.43 17.19 -30.05
N VAL A 149 -65.93 18.42 -30.17
CA VAL A 149 -66.77 19.61 -30.38
C VAL A 149 -67.53 19.50 -31.70
N GLY A 150 -66.87 19.03 -32.76
CA GLY A 150 -67.50 18.75 -34.05
C GLY A 150 -68.63 17.72 -33.94
N ARG A 151 -68.43 16.63 -33.19
CA ARG A 151 -69.42 15.57 -32.98
C ARG A 151 -70.67 16.07 -32.27
N GLU A 152 -70.51 16.93 -31.26
CA GLU A 152 -71.65 17.53 -30.54
C GLU A 152 -72.49 18.38 -31.50
N SER A 153 -71.87 19.24 -32.30
CA SER A 153 -72.58 20.05 -33.30
C SER A 153 -73.30 19.20 -34.38
N ALA A 154 -72.69 18.11 -34.83
CA ALA A 154 -73.27 17.19 -35.81
C ALA A 154 -74.44 16.37 -35.22
N SER A 155 -74.34 16.00 -33.93
CA SER A 155 -75.42 15.34 -33.18
C SER A 155 -76.63 16.27 -33.03
N ASP A 156 -76.42 17.55 -32.73
CA ASP A 156 -77.49 18.54 -32.66
C ASP A 156 -78.18 18.76 -34.02
N ALA A 157 -77.39 18.82 -35.10
CA ALA A 157 -77.93 18.90 -36.45
C ALA A 157 -78.78 17.67 -36.83
N LEU A 158 -78.34 16.47 -36.42
CA LEU A 158 -79.08 15.23 -36.62
C LEU A 158 -80.43 15.25 -35.87
N ASN A 159 -80.44 15.67 -34.61
CA ASN A 159 -81.66 15.77 -33.80
C ASN A 159 -82.66 16.78 -34.40
N LYS A 160 -82.15 17.91 -34.90
CA LYS A 160 -82.99 18.92 -35.57
C LYS A 160 -83.63 18.37 -36.86
N ALA A 161 -82.86 17.69 -37.71
CA ALA A 161 -83.37 17.08 -38.94
C ALA A 161 -84.41 15.98 -38.67
N GLN A 162 -84.24 15.19 -37.60
CA GLN A 162 -85.25 14.21 -37.17
C GLN A 162 -86.57 14.88 -36.76
N GLY A 163 -86.51 16.00 -36.04
CA GLY A 163 -87.69 16.77 -35.64
C GLY A 163 -88.50 17.30 -36.83
N GLU A 164 -87.82 17.77 -37.88
CA GLU A 164 -88.46 18.29 -39.10
C GLU A 164 -89.21 17.19 -39.88
N VAL A 165 -88.65 15.98 -39.97
CA VAL A 165 -89.31 14.81 -40.61
C VAL A 165 -90.61 14.44 -39.89
N TYR A 166 -90.63 14.43 -38.55
CA TYR A 166 -91.83 14.12 -37.78
C TYR A 166 -92.94 15.17 -37.96
N GLN A 167 -92.58 16.47 -38.03
CA GLN A 167 -93.55 17.54 -38.25
C GLN A 167 -94.25 17.42 -39.61
N VAL A 168 -93.49 17.20 -40.69
CA VAL A 168 -94.05 17.06 -42.05
C VAL A 168 -94.89 15.78 -42.20
N GLY A 169 -94.53 14.69 -41.53
CA GLY A 169 -95.35 13.46 -41.51
C GLY A 169 -96.75 13.68 -40.92
N SER A 170 -96.87 14.53 -39.90
CA SER A 170 -98.14 14.82 -39.22
C SER A 170 -99.10 15.68 -40.04
N THR A 171 -98.58 16.62 -40.83
CA THR A 171 -99.38 17.53 -41.67
C THR A 171 -99.97 16.81 -42.88
N LEU A 172 -99.20 15.89 -43.48
CA LEU A 172 -99.63 15.10 -44.64
C LEU A 172 -100.84 14.21 -44.32
N ALA A 173 -100.84 13.55 -43.16
CA ALA A 173 -101.94 12.68 -42.73
C ALA A 173 -103.27 13.43 -42.55
N ARG A 174 -103.22 14.70 -42.14
CA ARG A 174 -104.42 15.54 -41.94
C ARG A 174 -105.08 15.93 -43.27
N ILE A 175 -104.30 16.24 -44.30
CA ILE A 175 -104.80 16.69 -45.61
C ILE A 175 -105.47 15.53 -46.36
N GLU A 176 -104.92 14.30 -46.26
CA GLU A 176 -105.48 13.12 -46.93
C GLU A 176 -106.88 12.74 -46.43
N GLN A 177 -107.18 12.95 -45.14
CA GLN A 177 -108.52 12.71 -44.60
C GLN A 177 -109.59 13.70 -45.13
N GLN A 178 -109.22 14.93 -45.45
CA GLN A 178 -110.17 15.96 -45.90
C GLN A 178 -110.61 15.78 -47.36
N ILE A 179 -109.74 15.26 -48.22
CA ILE A 179 -110.01 15.00 -49.64
C ILE A 179 -111.06 13.90 -49.83
N GLN A 180 -111.02 12.86 -49.00
CA GLN A 180 -111.94 11.71 -49.11
C GLN A 180 -113.40 12.10 -48.86
N HIS A 181 -113.66 13.04 -47.95
CA HIS A 181 -115.01 13.42 -47.54
C HIS A 181 -115.79 14.20 -48.62
N GLN A 182 -115.12 14.98 -49.46
CA GLN A 182 -115.78 15.84 -50.47
C GLN A 182 -116.23 15.07 -51.73
N ARG A 183 -115.52 13.99 -52.09
CA ARG A 183 -115.82 13.17 -53.28
C ARG A 183 -117.15 12.41 -53.16
N GLU A 184 -117.51 11.98 -51.96
CA GLU A 184 -118.74 11.20 -51.70
C GLU A 184 -120.03 12.05 -51.79
N LEU A 185 -119.91 13.37 -51.72
CA LEU A 185 -121.06 14.29 -51.73
C LEU A 185 -121.58 14.59 -53.15
N ALA A 186 -120.68 14.71 -54.15
CA ALA A 186 -121.02 15.06 -55.53
C ALA A 186 -121.77 13.95 -56.27
N GLU A 187 -121.40 12.69 -56.04
CA GLU A 187 -121.96 11.52 -56.73
C GLU A 187 -123.46 11.29 -56.39
N ARG A 188 -123.89 11.72 -55.20
CA ARG A 188 -125.28 11.57 -54.74
C ARG A 188 -126.25 12.54 -55.43
N LEU A 189 -125.80 13.71 -55.88
CA LEU A 189 -126.66 14.76 -56.45
C LEU A 189 -127.00 14.50 -57.93
N GLN A 190 -126.11 13.83 -58.66
CA GLN A 190 -126.28 13.56 -60.10
C GLN A 190 -127.35 12.49 -60.36
N LYS A 191 -127.40 11.44 -59.53
CA LYS A 191 -128.36 10.34 -59.64
C LYS A 191 -129.82 10.77 -59.41
N ALA A 192 -130.03 11.77 -58.56
CA ALA A 192 -131.36 12.28 -58.20
C ALA A 192 -132.07 13.07 -59.33
N ARG A 193 -131.34 13.54 -60.36
CA ARG A 193 -131.89 14.31 -61.48
C ARG A 193 -132.54 13.40 -62.53
N ASP A 194 -131.86 12.33 -62.91
CA ASP A 194 -132.27 11.48 -64.03
C ASP A 194 -133.48 10.59 -63.67
N GLU A 195 -133.66 10.27 -62.39
CA GLU A 195 -134.83 9.55 -61.86
C GLU A 195 -136.14 10.38 -61.93
N ALA A 196 -136.05 11.71 -61.94
CA ALA A 196 -137.22 12.60 -61.97
C ALA A 196 -137.88 12.71 -63.36
N LEU A 197 -137.12 12.54 -64.45
CA LEU A 197 -137.62 12.64 -65.84
C LEU A 197 -138.46 11.42 -66.27
N ASN A 198 -138.08 10.22 -65.83
CA ASN A 198 -138.80 8.99 -66.18
C ASN A 198 -140.11 8.84 -65.39
N ALA A 199 -140.14 9.33 -64.15
CA ALA A 199 -141.31 9.28 -63.28
C ALA A 199 -142.54 10.06 -63.81
N LEU A 200 -142.35 11.04 -64.72
CA LEU A 200 -143.43 11.91 -65.21
C LEU A 200 -144.33 11.23 -66.26
N ASN A 201 -143.77 10.33 -67.07
CA ASN A 201 -144.53 9.61 -68.12
C ASN A 201 -145.31 8.41 -67.57
N GLU A 202 -144.76 7.69 -66.59
CA GLU A 202 -145.42 6.52 -65.97
C GLU A 202 -146.61 6.93 -65.09
N LEU A 203 -146.54 8.12 -64.47
CA LEU A 203 -147.59 8.65 -63.60
C LEU A 203 -148.98 8.77 -64.27
N GLY A 204 -149.05 8.90 -65.60
CA GLY A 204 -150.31 9.08 -66.33
C GLY A 204 -151.18 7.83 -66.41
N GLU A 205 -150.59 6.63 -66.49
CA GLU A 205 -151.34 5.36 -66.63
C GLU A 205 -151.69 4.74 -65.27
N HIS A 206 -150.92 5.04 -64.22
CA HIS A 206 -151.10 4.49 -62.87
C HIS A 206 -152.33 5.04 -62.13
N ILE A 207 -152.76 6.29 -62.37
CA ILE A 207 -153.90 6.93 -61.66
C ILE A 207 -155.19 6.11 -61.84
N SER A 208 -155.41 5.55 -63.03
CA SER A 208 -156.60 4.77 -63.35
C SER A 208 -156.67 3.41 -62.64
N GLY A 209 -155.54 2.80 -62.27
CA GLY A 209 -155.49 1.47 -61.64
C GLY A 209 -155.53 1.51 -60.11
N ASP A 210 -155.10 2.61 -59.52
CA ASP A 210 -154.94 2.74 -58.07
C ASP A 210 -156.27 3.02 -57.34
N GLU A 211 -157.30 3.57 -58.00
CA GLU A 211 -158.63 3.75 -57.38
C GLU A 211 -159.26 2.43 -56.92
N THR A 212 -159.01 1.33 -57.63
CA THR A 212 -159.62 0.02 -57.35
C THR A 212 -158.88 -0.76 -56.25
N ARG A 213 -157.56 -0.58 -56.12
CA ARG A 213 -156.72 -1.27 -55.12
C ARG A 213 -156.87 -0.71 -53.70
N LEU A 214 -157.19 0.57 -53.58
CA LEU A 214 -157.30 1.30 -52.31
C LEU A 214 -158.37 0.69 -51.37
N GLY A 215 -159.46 0.15 -51.94
CA GLY A 215 -160.54 -0.48 -51.17
C GLY A 215 -160.15 -1.78 -50.46
N VAL A 216 -159.21 -2.56 -51.01
CA VAL A 216 -158.82 -3.88 -50.46
C VAL A 216 -157.81 -3.72 -49.31
N LEU A 217 -156.88 -2.78 -49.42
CA LEU A 217 -155.80 -2.58 -48.45
C LEU A 217 -156.29 -2.07 -47.08
N ARG A 218 -157.36 -1.27 -47.05
CA ARG A 218 -157.90 -0.73 -45.79
C ARG A 218 -158.34 -1.80 -44.80
N ALA A 219 -158.85 -2.92 -45.28
CA ALA A 219 -159.30 -4.01 -44.41
C ALA A 219 -158.15 -4.83 -43.80
N SER A 220 -156.96 -4.89 -44.43
CA SER A 220 -155.83 -5.70 -43.92
C SER A 220 -155.02 -5.00 -42.83
N VAL A 221 -154.99 -3.66 -42.82
CA VAL A 221 -154.27 -2.88 -41.80
C VAL A 221 -154.92 -2.99 -40.43
N ASP A 222 -156.26 -2.93 -40.36
CA ASP A 222 -157.01 -2.98 -39.10
C ASP A 222 -156.79 -4.29 -38.30
N GLU A 223 -156.37 -5.38 -38.96
CA GLU A 223 -156.10 -6.68 -38.33
C GLU A 223 -154.65 -6.80 -37.79
N ALA A 224 -153.67 -6.16 -38.44
CA ALA A 224 -152.24 -6.38 -38.15
C ALA A 224 -151.68 -5.46 -37.05
N GLU A 225 -152.29 -4.30 -36.78
CA GLU A 225 -151.79 -3.30 -35.81
C GLU A 225 -151.50 -3.82 -34.39
N PRO A 226 -152.39 -4.60 -33.72
CA PRO A 226 -152.12 -5.08 -32.37
C PRO A 226 -150.97 -6.10 -32.30
N GLN A 227 -150.68 -6.82 -33.39
CA GLN A 227 -149.61 -7.81 -33.43
C GLN A 227 -148.21 -7.15 -33.46
N LEU A 228 -148.09 -5.98 -34.09
CA LEU A 228 -146.83 -5.24 -34.14
C LEU A 228 -146.42 -4.66 -32.77
N ALA A 229 -147.38 -4.16 -32.00
CA ALA A 229 -147.11 -3.61 -30.68
C ALA A 229 -146.50 -4.66 -29.73
N GLN A 230 -147.01 -5.90 -29.76
CA GLN A 230 -146.49 -7.02 -28.98
C GLN A 230 -145.03 -7.36 -29.34
N LEU A 231 -144.70 -7.41 -30.63
CA LEU A 231 -143.34 -7.74 -31.10
C LEU A 231 -142.30 -6.64 -30.80
N GLN A 232 -142.73 -5.37 -30.74
CA GLN A 232 -141.86 -4.25 -30.38
C GLN A 232 -141.47 -4.28 -28.89
N GLU A 233 -142.38 -4.69 -28.01
CA GLU A 233 -142.10 -4.87 -26.57
C GLU A 233 -141.08 -6.01 -26.36
N ASP A 234 -141.25 -7.13 -27.07
CA ASP A 234 -140.31 -8.26 -27.05
C ASP A 234 -138.91 -7.91 -27.56
N ASP A 235 -138.79 -7.05 -28.59
CA ASP A 235 -137.50 -6.56 -29.11
C ASP A 235 -136.76 -5.68 -28.10
N GLN A 236 -137.47 -4.79 -27.40
CA GLN A 236 -136.88 -3.95 -26.35
C GLN A 236 -136.30 -4.79 -25.21
N TYR A 237 -137.04 -5.80 -24.74
CA TYR A 237 -136.56 -6.70 -23.69
C TYR A 237 -135.26 -7.43 -24.08
N LYS A 238 -135.18 -7.93 -25.32
CA LYS A 238 -133.99 -8.67 -25.81
C LYS A 238 -132.80 -7.75 -26.11
N GLN A 239 -133.03 -6.50 -26.52
CA GLN A 239 -131.95 -5.52 -26.68
C GLN A 239 -131.32 -5.13 -25.35
N GLU A 240 -132.11 -5.02 -24.28
CA GLU A 240 -131.60 -4.74 -22.94
C GLU A 240 -130.74 -5.91 -22.42
N ALA A 241 -131.16 -7.16 -22.66
CA ALA A 241 -130.38 -8.35 -22.32
C ALA A 241 -129.03 -8.42 -23.07
N LEU A 242 -128.97 -7.96 -24.34
CA LEU A 242 -127.71 -7.86 -25.08
C LEU A 242 -126.77 -6.82 -24.48
N ARG A 243 -127.28 -5.63 -24.12
CA ARG A 243 -126.49 -4.57 -23.46
C ARG A 243 -125.89 -5.05 -22.14
N GLU A 244 -126.67 -5.78 -21.34
CA GLU A 244 -126.20 -6.35 -20.08
C GLU A 244 -125.06 -7.36 -20.30
N ALA A 245 -125.17 -8.22 -21.33
CA ALA A 245 -124.12 -9.18 -21.67
C ALA A 245 -122.84 -8.51 -22.20
N GLU A 246 -122.96 -7.45 -23.02
CA GLU A 246 -121.83 -6.65 -23.50
C GLU A 246 -121.11 -5.91 -22.35
N ALA A 247 -121.86 -5.33 -21.41
CA ALA A 247 -121.31 -4.67 -20.24
C ALA A 247 -120.49 -5.62 -19.33
N LYS A 248 -121.00 -6.85 -19.10
CA LYS A 248 -120.26 -7.88 -18.34
C LYS A 248 -118.96 -8.29 -19.04
N LEU A 249 -118.95 -8.37 -20.36
CA LEU A 249 -117.75 -8.71 -21.13
C LEU A 249 -116.70 -7.58 -21.12
N GLN A 250 -117.15 -6.32 -21.08
CA GLN A 250 -116.28 -5.16 -20.92
C GLN A 250 -115.64 -5.08 -19.51
N ASP A 251 -116.40 -5.38 -18.46
CA ASP A 251 -115.87 -5.51 -17.09
C ASP A 251 -114.80 -6.60 -16.99
N TRP A 252 -115.05 -7.78 -17.57
CA TRP A 252 -114.07 -8.85 -17.66
C TRP A 252 -112.77 -8.39 -18.36
N GLN A 253 -112.88 -7.62 -19.45
CA GLN A 253 -111.71 -7.14 -20.19
C GLN A 253 -110.83 -6.20 -19.34
N GLN A 254 -111.43 -5.34 -18.52
CA GLN A 254 -110.68 -4.51 -17.57
C GLN A 254 -109.95 -5.35 -16.51
N ARG A 255 -110.63 -6.36 -15.94
CA ARG A 255 -110.01 -7.30 -14.98
C ARG A 255 -108.86 -8.10 -15.59
N TRP A 256 -108.97 -8.49 -16.87
CA TRP A 256 -107.91 -9.16 -17.62
C TRP A 256 -106.68 -8.28 -17.84
N GLU A 257 -106.87 -7.00 -18.17
CA GLU A 257 -105.77 -6.05 -18.34
C GLU A 257 -105.01 -5.81 -17.02
N THR A 258 -105.72 -5.69 -15.90
CA THR A 258 -105.10 -5.59 -14.56
C THR A 258 -104.28 -6.84 -14.24
N HIS A 259 -104.86 -8.03 -14.42
CA HIS A 259 -104.16 -9.31 -14.19
C HIS A 259 -102.91 -9.46 -15.07
N SER A 260 -103.01 -9.10 -16.36
CA SER A 260 -101.89 -9.16 -17.29
C SER A 260 -100.74 -8.23 -16.88
N ARG A 261 -101.04 -7.07 -16.28
CA ARG A 261 -100.02 -6.15 -15.75
C ARG A 261 -99.34 -6.74 -14.50
N GLU A 262 -100.12 -7.23 -13.54
CA GLU A 262 -99.61 -7.83 -12.30
C GLU A 262 -98.74 -9.07 -12.58
N SER A 263 -99.12 -9.90 -13.56
CA SER A 263 -98.34 -11.06 -14.00
C SER A 263 -96.99 -10.68 -14.60
N ALA A 264 -96.96 -9.65 -15.46
CA ALA A 264 -95.73 -9.14 -16.05
C ALA A 264 -94.80 -8.48 -15.00
N GLU A 265 -95.35 -7.86 -13.96
CA GLU A 265 -94.57 -7.29 -12.84
C GLU A 265 -93.97 -8.40 -11.95
N ALA A 266 -94.75 -9.40 -11.56
CA ALA A 266 -94.26 -10.53 -10.77
C ALA A 266 -93.17 -11.33 -11.50
N ALA A 267 -93.33 -11.57 -12.81
CA ALA A 267 -92.32 -12.26 -13.61
C ALA A 267 -91.00 -11.47 -13.72
N ARG A 268 -91.07 -10.14 -13.89
CA ARG A 268 -89.86 -9.28 -13.91
C ARG A 268 -89.16 -9.25 -12.56
N ALA A 269 -89.90 -9.17 -11.46
CA ALA A 269 -89.33 -9.22 -10.11
C ALA A 269 -88.59 -10.54 -9.86
N GLY A 270 -89.17 -11.68 -10.24
CA GLY A 270 -88.52 -12.99 -10.15
C GLY A 270 -87.23 -13.09 -10.97
N GLU A 271 -87.23 -12.60 -12.22
CA GLU A 271 -86.05 -12.64 -13.10
C GLU A 271 -84.88 -11.80 -12.54
N VAL A 272 -85.18 -10.62 -11.99
CA VAL A 272 -84.18 -9.73 -11.36
C VAL A 272 -83.56 -10.39 -10.13
N GLU A 273 -84.38 -10.94 -9.23
CA GLU A 273 -83.87 -11.59 -8.02
C GLU A 273 -83.10 -12.88 -8.34
N ARG A 274 -83.52 -13.67 -9.35
CA ARG A 274 -82.76 -14.84 -9.83
C ARG A 274 -81.36 -14.45 -10.32
N THR A 275 -81.28 -13.43 -11.17
CA THR A 275 -79.99 -12.95 -11.70
C THR A 275 -79.09 -12.43 -10.57
N ARG A 276 -79.69 -11.81 -9.54
CA ARG A 276 -78.97 -11.32 -8.37
C ARG A 276 -78.43 -12.45 -7.49
N VAL A 277 -79.22 -13.52 -7.28
CA VAL A 277 -78.76 -14.73 -6.58
C VAL A 277 -77.58 -15.37 -7.31
N ASP A 278 -77.67 -15.57 -8.62
CA ASP A 278 -76.59 -16.17 -9.43
C ASP A 278 -75.29 -15.35 -9.36
N TYR A 279 -75.39 -14.02 -9.37
CA TYR A 279 -74.24 -13.13 -9.23
C TYR A 279 -73.59 -13.25 -7.84
N LEU A 280 -74.40 -13.20 -6.77
CA LEU A 280 -73.91 -13.26 -5.39
C LEU A 280 -73.29 -14.63 -5.06
N ASP A 281 -73.85 -15.73 -5.57
CA ASP A 281 -73.29 -17.07 -5.40
C ASP A 281 -71.93 -17.21 -6.09
N LYS A 282 -71.77 -16.66 -7.31
CA LYS A 282 -70.48 -16.62 -7.99
C LYS A 282 -69.45 -15.81 -7.21
N GLN A 283 -69.83 -14.62 -6.74
CA GLN A 283 -68.96 -13.76 -5.93
C GLN A 283 -68.52 -14.46 -4.63
N SER A 284 -69.45 -15.12 -3.93
CA SER A 284 -69.15 -15.92 -2.74
C SER A 284 -68.17 -17.06 -3.03
N LEU A 285 -68.36 -17.79 -4.15
CA LEU A 285 -67.48 -18.90 -4.53
C LEU A 285 -66.05 -18.44 -4.84
N GLU A 286 -65.91 -17.33 -5.58
CA GLU A 286 -64.60 -16.75 -5.91
C GLU A 286 -63.86 -16.26 -4.65
N ALA A 287 -64.58 -15.56 -3.76
CA ALA A 287 -64.02 -15.11 -2.49
C ALA A 287 -63.59 -16.29 -1.60
N ASP A 288 -64.36 -17.39 -1.57
CA ASP A 288 -64.03 -18.56 -0.77
C ASP A 288 -62.80 -19.31 -1.30
N ARG A 289 -62.67 -19.47 -2.62
CA ARG A 289 -61.46 -20.02 -3.24
C ARG A 289 -60.23 -19.17 -2.93
N ARG A 290 -60.36 -17.83 -3.00
CA ARG A 290 -59.25 -16.94 -2.68
C ARG A 290 -58.84 -17.06 -1.22
N ARG A 291 -59.81 -17.16 -0.31
CA ARG A 291 -59.58 -17.41 1.12
C ARG A 291 -58.82 -18.72 1.36
N GLU A 292 -59.19 -19.82 0.70
CA GLU A 292 -58.49 -21.10 0.83
C GLU A 292 -57.02 -21.03 0.40
N VAL A 293 -56.74 -20.39 -0.75
CA VAL A 293 -55.37 -20.20 -1.26
C VAL A 293 -54.53 -19.40 -0.26
N LEU A 294 -55.06 -18.28 0.23
CA LEU A 294 -54.36 -17.42 1.20
C LEU A 294 -54.15 -18.12 2.56
N THR A 295 -55.11 -18.93 3.00
CA THR A 295 -54.99 -19.72 4.23
C THR A 295 -53.90 -20.78 4.10
N SER A 296 -53.83 -21.47 2.94
CA SER A 296 -52.75 -22.41 2.64
C SER A 296 -51.39 -21.72 2.59
N GLU A 297 -51.30 -20.55 1.95
CA GLU A 297 -50.07 -19.76 1.87
C GLU A 297 -49.58 -19.34 3.27
N ARG A 298 -50.50 -18.86 4.13
CA ARG A 298 -50.19 -18.53 5.53
C ARG A 298 -49.63 -19.73 6.29
N SER A 299 -50.25 -20.91 6.15
CA SER A 299 -49.80 -22.12 6.84
C SER A 299 -48.42 -22.62 6.36
N GLY A 300 -48.01 -22.26 5.14
CA GLY A 300 -46.69 -22.58 4.60
C GLY A 300 -45.56 -21.67 5.07
N LEU A 301 -45.89 -20.51 5.67
CA LEU A 301 -44.92 -19.56 6.22
C LEU A 301 -44.62 -19.90 7.69
N ASP A 302 -43.63 -20.76 7.92
CA ASP A 302 -43.17 -21.14 9.26
C ASP A 302 -42.26 -20.04 9.86
N LEU A 303 -42.89 -19.12 10.59
CA LEU A 303 -42.20 -18.01 11.24
C LEU A 303 -41.31 -18.50 12.40
N GLU A 304 -41.69 -19.58 13.09
CA GLU A 304 -40.95 -20.11 14.23
C GLU A 304 -39.62 -20.73 13.78
N ALA A 305 -39.65 -21.51 12.69
CA ALA A 305 -38.43 -22.05 12.11
C ALA A 305 -37.45 -20.95 11.65
N LEU A 306 -37.97 -19.88 11.02
CA LEU A 306 -37.15 -18.74 10.60
C LEU A 306 -36.59 -17.96 11.80
N ALA A 307 -37.39 -17.75 12.84
CA ALA A 307 -36.95 -17.07 14.06
C ALA A 307 -35.87 -17.88 14.80
N SER A 308 -36.02 -19.20 14.90
CA SER A 308 -35.02 -20.09 15.50
C SER A 308 -33.71 -20.09 14.72
N ALA A 309 -33.77 -20.10 13.37
CA ALA A 309 -32.59 -19.99 12.53
C ALA A 309 -31.86 -18.63 12.70
N PHE A 310 -32.61 -17.54 12.87
CA PHE A 310 -32.06 -16.22 13.17
C PHE A 310 -31.36 -16.19 14.55
N GLU A 311 -32.01 -16.71 15.60
CA GLU A 311 -31.41 -16.79 16.94
C GLU A 311 -30.11 -17.60 16.95
N LEU A 312 -30.08 -18.74 16.25
CA LEU A 312 -28.87 -19.57 16.12
C LEU A 312 -27.73 -18.78 15.44
N ALA A 313 -28.02 -18.11 14.33
CA ALA A 313 -27.05 -17.28 13.62
C ALA A 313 -26.55 -16.12 14.51
N GLN A 314 -27.43 -15.53 15.32
CA GLN A 314 -27.07 -14.46 16.25
C GLN A 314 -26.11 -14.95 17.33
N GLN A 315 -26.40 -16.09 17.97
CA GLN A 315 -25.52 -16.70 18.98
C GLN A 315 -24.14 -17.04 18.41
N GLN A 316 -24.09 -17.60 17.19
CA GLN A 316 -22.83 -17.90 16.50
C GLN A 316 -22.02 -16.62 16.22
N HIS A 317 -22.68 -15.57 15.73
CA HIS A 317 -22.04 -14.27 15.48
C HIS A 317 -21.49 -13.65 16.78
N GLU A 318 -22.26 -13.64 17.86
CA GLU A 318 -21.81 -13.10 19.15
C GLU A 318 -20.61 -13.87 19.72
N THR A 319 -20.64 -15.21 19.63
CA THR A 319 -19.54 -16.07 20.07
C THR A 319 -18.26 -15.78 19.29
N GLN A 320 -18.37 -15.69 17.96
CA GLN A 320 -17.22 -15.42 17.10
C GLN A 320 -16.67 -14.01 17.27
N LYS A 321 -17.54 -13.02 17.53
CA LYS A 321 -17.15 -11.64 17.83
C LYS A 321 -16.37 -11.55 19.14
N ALA A 322 -16.82 -12.24 20.19
CA ALA A 322 -16.07 -12.32 21.44
C ALA A 322 -14.69 -12.97 21.26
N SER A 323 -14.59 -14.01 20.42
CA SER A 323 -13.29 -14.59 20.06
C SER A 323 -12.37 -13.62 19.31
N LEU A 324 -12.93 -12.76 18.46
CA LEU A 324 -12.17 -11.75 17.72
C LEU A 324 -11.59 -10.70 18.67
N ASP A 325 -12.36 -10.23 19.64
CA ASP A 325 -11.88 -9.29 20.67
C ASP A 325 -10.73 -9.91 21.50
N GLY A 326 -10.83 -11.21 21.82
CA GLY A 326 -9.75 -11.96 22.46
C GLY A 326 -8.47 -12.05 21.60
N LEU A 327 -8.61 -12.32 20.30
CA LEU A 327 -7.47 -12.35 19.38
C LEU A 327 -6.83 -10.96 19.18
N ASN A 328 -7.63 -9.90 19.21
CA ASN A 328 -7.13 -8.54 19.09
C ASN A 328 -6.30 -8.13 20.31
N THR A 329 -6.73 -8.53 21.51
CA THR A 329 -5.95 -8.33 22.74
C THR A 329 -4.66 -9.16 22.77
N ASP A 330 -4.67 -10.41 22.28
CA ASP A 330 -3.44 -11.20 22.09
C ASP A 330 -2.48 -10.54 21.08
N LEU A 331 -2.97 -10.02 19.94
CA LEU A 331 -2.12 -9.30 18.99
C LEU A 331 -1.45 -8.05 19.61
N GLU A 332 -2.19 -7.25 20.38
CA GLU A 332 -1.63 -6.07 21.03
C GLU A 332 -0.59 -6.42 22.09
N THR A 333 -0.82 -7.48 22.88
CA THR A 333 0.20 -7.97 23.84
C THR A 333 1.46 -8.47 23.13
N ARG A 334 1.34 -9.16 22.00
CA ARG A 334 2.49 -9.59 21.16
C ARG A 334 3.25 -8.39 20.58
N LYS A 335 2.57 -7.36 20.10
CA LYS A 335 3.21 -6.11 19.62
C LYS A 335 3.99 -5.40 20.72
N GLN A 336 3.43 -5.30 21.93
CA GLN A 336 4.11 -4.72 23.08
C GLN A 336 5.38 -5.51 23.44
N SER A 337 5.32 -6.85 23.41
CA SER A 337 6.48 -7.70 23.65
C SER A 337 7.60 -7.48 22.62
N VAL A 338 7.25 -7.36 21.32
CA VAL A 338 8.22 -7.04 20.26
C VAL A 338 8.87 -5.67 20.51
N GLY A 339 8.07 -4.64 20.82
CA GLY A 339 8.57 -3.30 21.11
C GLY A 339 9.53 -3.27 22.32
N ALA A 340 9.18 -3.97 23.40
CA ALA A 340 10.03 -4.08 24.58
C ALA A 340 11.38 -4.77 24.28
N LEU A 341 11.38 -5.83 23.46
CA LEU A 341 12.60 -6.53 23.06
C LEU A 341 13.48 -5.68 22.13
N GLN A 342 12.89 -4.91 21.21
CA GLN A 342 13.63 -3.96 20.36
C GLN A 342 14.32 -2.86 21.17
N GLU A 343 13.65 -2.34 22.20
CA GLU A 343 14.21 -1.33 23.09
C GLU A 343 15.37 -1.88 23.94
N GLN A 344 15.22 -3.10 24.48
CA GLN A 344 16.29 -3.81 25.18
C GLN A 344 17.51 -4.08 24.27
N GLN A 345 17.28 -4.52 23.02
CA GLN A 345 18.33 -4.74 22.04
C GLN A 345 19.07 -3.44 21.71
N ARG A 346 18.35 -2.34 21.49
CA ARG A 346 18.95 -1.03 21.20
C ARG A 346 19.77 -0.50 22.39
N GLY A 347 19.29 -0.71 23.60
CA GLY A 347 20.03 -0.38 24.83
C GLY A 347 21.36 -1.13 24.92
N ALA A 348 21.34 -2.45 24.71
CA ALA A 348 22.54 -3.28 24.72
C ALA A 348 23.52 -2.94 23.58
N GLN A 349 23.03 -2.58 22.38
CA GLN A 349 23.88 -2.11 21.27
C GLN A 349 24.58 -0.80 21.60
N SER A 350 23.87 0.15 22.22
CA SER A 350 24.46 1.42 22.65
C SER A 350 25.52 1.22 23.71
N GLU A 351 25.28 0.32 24.68
CA GLU A 351 26.26 -0.01 25.71
C GLU A 351 27.50 -0.68 25.10
N LEU A 352 27.32 -1.62 24.16
CA LEU A 352 28.41 -2.29 23.47
C LEU A 352 29.31 -1.31 22.70
N ALA A 353 28.71 -0.33 22.02
CA ALA A 353 29.45 0.70 21.29
C ALA A 353 30.34 1.55 22.21
N GLU A 354 29.84 1.94 23.39
CA GLU A 354 30.63 2.68 24.38
C GLU A 354 31.72 1.81 25.01
N VAL A 355 31.45 0.54 25.33
CA VAL A 355 32.46 -0.40 25.86
C VAL A 355 33.59 -0.62 24.84
N ARG A 356 33.28 -0.80 23.55
CA ARG A 356 34.29 -0.94 22.49
C ARG A 356 35.15 0.30 22.34
N LYS A 357 34.54 1.49 22.38
CA LYS A 357 35.24 2.78 22.33
C LYS A 357 36.20 2.95 23.51
N ASN A 358 35.75 2.62 24.73
CA ASN A 358 36.58 2.68 25.93
C ASN A 358 37.74 1.68 25.88
N THR A 359 37.47 0.46 25.39
CA THR A 359 38.51 -0.57 25.20
C THR A 359 39.59 -0.10 24.23
N GLN A 360 39.20 0.52 23.10
CA GLN A 360 40.15 1.04 22.11
C GLN A 360 40.97 2.21 22.66
N ALA A 361 40.35 3.11 23.42
CA ALA A 361 41.04 4.23 24.08
C ALA A 361 42.05 3.73 25.13
N ALA A 362 41.67 2.76 25.96
CA ALA A 362 42.55 2.17 26.96
C ALA A 362 43.73 1.43 26.32
N ARG A 363 43.50 0.64 25.25
CA ARG A 363 44.58 -0.01 24.48
C ARG A 363 45.56 1.00 23.86
N GLY A 364 45.06 2.10 23.30
CA GLY A 364 45.90 3.15 22.75
C GLY A 364 46.79 3.82 23.81
N ARG A 365 46.26 4.04 25.02
CA ARG A 365 47.02 4.57 26.17
C ARG A 365 48.07 3.57 26.66
N LEU A 366 47.70 2.30 26.80
CA LEU A 366 48.62 1.23 27.21
C LEU A 366 49.83 1.15 26.29
N SER A 367 49.61 1.06 24.97
CA SER A 367 50.70 0.97 23.98
C SER A 367 51.63 2.19 24.01
N SER A 368 51.08 3.39 24.23
CA SER A 368 51.87 4.61 24.36
C SER A 368 52.74 4.60 25.63
N LEU A 369 52.19 4.16 26.76
CA LEU A 369 52.91 4.10 28.04
C LEU A 369 53.98 3.00 28.04
N GLU A 370 53.69 1.83 27.48
CA GLU A 370 54.66 0.72 27.34
C GLU A 370 55.88 1.17 26.50
N THR A 371 55.64 1.86 25.39
CA THR A 371 56.73 2.40 24.53
C THR A 371 57.63 3.36 25.31
N LEU A 372 57.03 4.25 26.13
CA LEU A 372 57.78 5.18 26.98
C LEU A 372 58.52 4.46 28.13
N GLN A 373 57.92 3.41 28.70
CA GLN A 373 58.49 2.62 29.80
C GLN A 373 59.77 1.89 29.36
N HIS A 374 59.73 1.24 28.20
CA HIS A 374 60.90 0.58 27.61
C HIS A 374 62.07 1.55 27.36
N ALA A 375 61.78 2.78 26.93
CA ALA A 375 62.79 3.81 26.73
C ALA A 375 63.41 4.33 28.05
N ALA A 376 62.67 4.29 29.17
CA ALA A 376 63.12 4.84 30.46
C ALA A 376 63.91 3.83 31.32
N LEU A 377 63.64 2.53 31.21
CA LEU A 377 64.35 1.46 31.93
C LEU A 377 65.68 1.04 31.27
N GLY A 378 66.21 1.86 30.35
CA GLY A 378 67.57 1.69 29.82
C GLY A 378 67.77 0.46 28.93
N GLN A 379 66.71 -0.04 28.29
CA GLN A 379 66.80 -1.17 27.34
C GLN A 379 67.39 -0.77 25.95
N GLU A 380 68.33 0.18 25.93
CA GLU A 380 69.09 0.55 24.73
C GLU A 380 70.53 0.02 24.78
N GLN A 381 71.12 -0.19 23.60
CA GLN A 381 72.35 -0.95 23.38
C GLN A 381 73.57 -0.41 24.15
N GLY A 382 74.21 -1.26 24.94
CA GLY A 382 75.47 -1.00 25.65
C GLY A 382 76.16 -2.29 26.14
N ALA A 383 77.40 -2.19 26.61
CA ALA A 383 78.22 -3.33 27.05
C ALA A 383 77.53 -4.19 28.14
N ALA A 384 76.79 -3.54 29.05
CA ALA A 384 76.01 -4.22 30.08
C ALA A 384 74.86 -5.10 29.51
N VAL A 385 74.20 -4.66 28.43
CA VAL A 385 73.13 -5.44 27.77
C VAL A 385 73.70 -6.61 26.96
N ALA A 386 74.85 -6.42 26.31
CA ALA A 386 75.57 -7.49 25.61
C ALA A 386 76.08 -8.57 26.59
N TRP A 387 76.60 -8.15 27.75
CA TRP A 387 77.01 -9.07 28.82
C TRP A 387 75.82 -9.84 29.38
N LEU A 388 74.68 -9.16 29.64
CA LEU A 388 73.45 -9.83 30.05
C LEU A 388 72.97 -10.87 29.03
N LYS A 389 73.02 -10.56 27.73
CA LYS A 389 72.73 -11.53 26.65
C LYS A 389 73.67 -12.72 26.65
N SER A 390 74.98 -12.50 26.82
CA SER A 390 75.98 -13.57 26.83
C SER A 390 75.77 -14.57 27.98
N ARG A 391 75.09 -14.14 29.05
CA ARG A 391 74.74 -14.94 30.23
C ARG A 391 73.27 -15.40 30.25
N GLY A 392 72.49 -15.11 29.21
CA GLY A 392 71.06 -15.47 29.12
C GLY A 392 70.15 -14.71 30.09
N LEU A 393 70.59 -13.55 30.57
CA LEU A 393 69.91 -12.71 31.56
C LEU A 393 69.30 -11.43 30.94
N ASP A 394 69.20 -11.36 29.62
CA ASP A 394 68.65 -10.20 28.92
C ASP A 394 67.12 -10.07 29.05
N SER A 395 66.42 -11.20 29.24
CA SER A 395 65.00 -11.26 29.53
C SER A 395 64.66 -11.26 31.03
N ALA A 396 65.66 -11.15 31.91
CA ALA A 396 65.42 -11.13 33.34
C ALA A 396 64.78 -9.81 33.78
N ALA A 397 63.80 -9.90 34.68
CA ALA A 397 63.02 -8.75 35.14
C ALA A 397 63.90 -7.69 35.78
N ARG A 398 63.57 -6.42 35.54
CA ARG A 398 64.27 -5.29 36.16
C ARG A 398 63.71 -5.02 37.55
N VAL A 399 64.55 -4.41 38.38
CA VAL A 399 64.18 -3.99 39.74
C VAL A 399 62.95 -3.08 39.70
N GLY A 400 62.89 -2.13 38.76
CA GLY A 400 61.73 -1.25 38.56
C GLY A 400 60.43 -1.98 38.17
N GLU A 401 60.50 -3.14 37.53
CA GLU A 401 59.32 -3.93 37.09
C GLU A 401 58.72 -4.77 38.24
N LYS A 402 59.53 -5.12 39.26
CA LYS A 402 59.10 -5.93 40.42
C LYS A 402 58.86 -5.11 41.70
N LEU A 403 59.14 -3.81 41.67
CA LEU A 403 58.93 -2.91 42.81
C LEU A 403 57.51 -2.37 42.84
N SER A 404 56.84 -2.50 43.98
CA SER A 404 55.57 -1.82 44.28
C SER A 404 55.79 -0.78 45.37
N VAL A 405 55.41 0.47 45.11
CA VAL A 405 55.64 1.61 46.00
C VAL A 405 54.32 2.20 46.46
N GLU A 406 54.25 2.63 47.72
CA GLU A 406 53.09 3.35 48.26
C GLU A 406 52.90 4.70 47.55
N SER A 407 51.65 5.03 47.21
CA SER A 407 51.32 6.20 46.40
C SER A 407 51.84 7.51 47.00
N GLY A 408 52.52 8.31 46.20
CA GLY A 408 53.15 9.58 46.58
C GLY A 408 54.63 9.46 46.99
N TRP A 409 55.18 8.25 47.07
CA TRP A 409 56.59 8.00 47.39
C TRP A 409 57.42 7.53 46.18
N GLU A 410 56.82 7.41 45.00
CA GLU A 410 57.47 6.89 43.79
C GLU A 410 58.70 7.71 43.39
N ASN A 411 58.59 9.04 43.43
CA ASN A 411 59.72 9.95 43.15
C ASN A 411 60.83 9.83 44.21
N ALA A 412 60.46 9.61 45.47
CA ALA A 412 61.42 9.41 46.55
C ALA A 412 62.17 8.08 46.38
N VAL A 413 61.49 7.01 46.00
CA VAL A 413 62.09 5.69 45.75
C VAL A 413 62.95 5.70 44.49
N GLU A 414 62.48 6.30 43.41
CA GLU A 414 63.24 6.45 42.17
C GLU A 414 64.50 7.30 42.39
N GLY A 415 64.39 8.40 43.14
CA GLY A 415 65.52 9.24 43.53
C GLY A 415 66.50 8.54 44.50
N ALA A 416 66.00 7.66 45.39
CA ALA A 416 66.82 6.91 46.33
C ALA A 416 67.59 5.76 45.67
N LEU A 417 66.96 5.04 44.74
CA LEU A 417 67.57 3.93 44.02
C LEU A 417 68.47 4.43 42.87
N GLY A 418 68.12 5.55 42.25
CA GLY A 418 68.84 6.07 41.09
C GLY A 418 68.97 4.98 40.02
N GLN A 419 70.21 4.67 39.61
CA GLN A 419 70.51 3.68 38.57
C GLN A 419 70.25 2.23 39.00
N LEU A 420 70.03 1.94 40.29
CA LEU A 420 69.64 0.60 40.75
C LEU A 420 68.25 0.18 40.28
N ILE A 421 67.41 1.12 39.84
CA ILE A 421 66.08 0.81 39.30
C ILE A 421 66.15 0.03 37.98
N GLU A 422 67.23 0.22 37.22
CA GLU A 422 67.57 -0.50 35.98
C GLU A 422 68.27 -1.86 36.26
N GLY A 423 68.48 -2.18 37.54
CA GLY A 423 69.14 -3.41 37.97
C GLY A 423 68.38 -4.66 37.55
N VAL A 424 69.11 -5.74 37.32
CA VAL A 424 68.58 -7.03 36.85
C VAL A 424 68.40 -7.95 38.04
N LEU A 425 67.23 -8.57 38.13
CA LEU A 425 66.94 -9.54 39.18
C LEU A 425 67.53 -10.90 38.82
N VAL A 426 68.34 -11.43 39.73
CA VAL A 426 68.99 -12.75 39.62
C VAL A 426 68.86 -13.48 40.94
N ASP A 427 68.89 -14.81 40.94
CA ASP A 427 68.63 -15.56 42.19
C ASP A 427 69.77 -15.43 43.20
N ALA A 428 71.02 -15.58 42.74
CA ALA A 428 72.23 -15.46 43.56
C ALA A 428 73.23 -14.47 42.91
N PRO A 429 73.17 -13.17 43.24
CA PRO A 429 74.10 -12.16 42.71
C PRO A 429 75.56 -12.51 43.02
N GLU A 430 75.83 -13.04 44.21
CA GLU A 430 77.14 -13.48 44.66
C GLU A 430 77.79 -14.53 43.75
N ALA A 431 77.00 -15.42 43.12
CA ALA A 431 77.50 -16.44 42.22
C ALA A 431 78.02 -15.87 40.89
N LEU A 432 77.65 -14.63 40.57
CA LEU A 432 78.04 -13.92 39.36
C LEU A 432 79.17 -12.91 39.61
N VAL A 433 79.65 -12.76 40.86
CA VAL A 433 80.66 -11.75 41.23
C VAL A 433 81.98 -11.99 40.51
N ASP A 434 82.43 -13.25 40.40
CA ASP A 434 83.65 -13.59 39.67
C ASP A 434 83.52 -13.26 38.16
N ALA A 435 82.30 -13.39 37.62
CA ALA A 435 81.97 -13.08 36.22
C ALA A 435 81.75 -11.57 35.95
N LEU A 436 81.57 -10.74 37.00
CA LEU A 436 81.51 -9.28 36.85
C LEU A 436 82.85 -8.69 36.41
N GLY A 437 83.96 -9.40 36.64
CA GLY A 437 85.27 -9.03 36.11
C GLY A 437 85.33 -8.97 34.59
N GLU A 438 84.40 -9.63 33.88
CA GLU A 438 84.31 -9.67 32.42
C GLU A 438 83.45 -8.54 31.81
N LEU A 439 82.83 -7.69 32.64
CA LEU A 439 81.82 -6.69 32.22
C LEU A 439 82.43 -5.51 31.43
N GLY A 440 83.74 -5.25 31.55
CA GLY A 440 84.41 -4.11 30.91
C GLY A 440 83.84 -2.75 31.36
N GLU A 441 83.82 -1.76 30.46
CA GLU A 441 83.17 -0.47 30.72
C GLU A 441 81.63 -0.59 30.62
N GLY A 442 80.98 -0.74 31.77
CA GLY A 442 79.54 -0.80 31.87
C GLY A 442 79.06 -0.56 33.29
N ARG A 443 77.79 -0.18 33.44
CA ARG A 443 77.11 -0.15 34.74
C ARG A 443 76.07 -1.25 34.75
N ILE A 444 76.20 -2.15 35.71
CA ILE A 444 75.21 -3.17 35.96
C ILE A 444 74.95 -3.24 37.45
N ALA A 445 73.68 -3.40 37.81
CA ALA A 445 73.30 -3.78 39.15
C ALA A 445 72.65 -5.16 39.07
N LEU A 446 73.19 -6.13 39.79
CA LEU A 446 72.58 -7.44 39.98
C LEU A 446 71.97 -7.47 41.37
N VAL A 447 70.69 -7.77 41.45
CA VAL A 447 69.92 -7.70 42.69
C VAL A 447 69.27 -9.06 42.92
N SER A 448 69.39 -9.58 44.15
CA SER A 448 68.79 -10.86 44.47
C SER A 448 67.27 -10.78 44.32
N SER A 449 66.67 -11.75 43.65
CA SER A 449 65.23 -11.84 43.41
C SER A 449 64.40 -12.18 44.66
N HIS A 450 65.06 -12.54 45.77
CA HIS A 450 64.46 -13.03 47.01
C HIS A 450 63.62 -11.95 47.73
N ASP A 451 62.35 -12.30 47.96
CA ASP A 451 61.39 -11.54 48.77
C ASP A 451 61.24 -12.23 50.13
N ASP A 452 61.94 -11.72 51.15
CA ASP A 452 61.83 -12.19 52.55
C ASP A 452 60.99 -11.23 53.41
N GLY A 453 60.35 -11.73 54.47
CA GLY A 453 59.40 -11.01 55.32
C GLY A 453 60.03 -10.00 56.28
N ALA A 454 61.17 -9.39 55.94
CA ALA A 454 61.91 -8.50 56.82
C ALA A 454 61.07 -7.28 57.22
N ALA A 455 60.93 -7.04 58.52
CA ALA A 455 60.29 -5.87 59.08
C ALA A 455 61.29 -4.71 59.18
N PHE A 456 60.92 -3.56 58.63
CA PHE A 456 61.70 -2.32 58.69
C PHE A 456 60.95 -1.28 59.52
N ALA A 457 61.66 -0.31 60.09
CA ALA A 457 61.03 0.76 60.87
C ALA A 457 60.00 1.51 60.02
N SER A 458 58.84 1.86 60.59
CA SER A 458 57.79 2.60 59.88
C SER A 458 58.22 4.00 59.43
N THR A 459 59.27 4.54 60.05
CA THR A 459 59.90 5.81 59.68
C THR A 459 60.87 5.66 58.51
N SER A 460 61.10 4.46 57.99
CA SER A 460 61.99 4.19 56.87
C SER A 460 61.25 4.15 55.53
N LEU A 461 61.93 4.56 54.46
CA LEU A 461 61.44 4.44 53.09
C LEU A 461 61.25 2.96 52.70
N ALA A 462 61.99 2.03 53.32
CA ALA A 462 61.81 0.59 53.13
C ALA A 462 60.43 0.06 53.54
N ALA A 463 59.74 0.76 54.45
CA ALA A 463 58.38 0.42 54.86
C ALA A 463 57.31 0.85 53.82
N ARG A 464 57.66 1.77 52.92
CA ARG A 464 56.81 2.30 51.85
C ARG A 464 56.97 1.56 50.52
N VAL A 465 57.77 0.50 50.50
CA VAL A 465 58.14 -0.27 49.31
C VAL A 465 58.00 -1.77 49.56
N GLN A 466 57.39 -2.46 48.60
CA GLN A 466 57.32 -3.92 48.50
C GLN A 466 58.15 -4.40 47.30
N GLY A 467 58.84 -5.52 47.46
CA GLY A 467 59.78 -6.05 46.48
C GLY A 467 61.05 -6.58 47.13
N PRO A 468 62.10 -6.84 46.33
CA PRO A 468 63.26 -7.61 46.75
C PRO A 468 63.89 -7.10 48.04
N VAL A 469 64.16 -8.00 48.99
CA VAL A 469 64.67 -7.59 50.31
C VAL A 469 66.02 -6.91 50.25
N ALA A 470 66.83 -7.24 49.26
CA ALA A 470 68.08 -6.51 48.98
C ALA A 470 67.84 -5.01 48.77
N ILE A 471 66.80 -4.64 48.01
CA ILE A 471 66.42 -3.24 47.77
C ILE A 471 65.84 -2.61 49.04
N ARG A 472 64.93 -3.32 49.72
CA ARG A 472 64.32 -2.81 50.96
C ARG A 472 65.38 -2.58 52.06
N ARG A 473 66.42 -3.41 52.15
CA ARG A 473 67.56 -3.21 53.06
C ARG A 473 68.37 -1.95 52.71
N LEU A 474 68.56 -1.64 51.43
CA LEU A 474 69.24 -0.40 51.00
C LEU A 474 68.43 0.85 51.37
N LEU A 475 67.10 0.74 51.31
CA LEU A 475 66.19 1.82 51.69
C LEU A 475 65.98 1.93 53.21
N ALA A 476 66.47 0.96 54.01
CA ALA A 476 66.18 0.87 55.44
C ALA A 476 66.69 2.07 56.26
N ARG A 477 67.84 2.64 55.87
CA ARG A 477 68.50 3.78 56.54
C ARG A 477 68.12 5.15 55.95
N LEU A 478 67.15 5.16 55.04
CA LEU A 478 66.52 6.37 54.52
C LEU A 478 65.22 6.59 55.28
N HIS A 479 65.17 7.61 56.13
CA HIS A 479 63.95 7.97 56.83
C HIS A 479 63.07 8.87 55.99
N VAL A 480 61.75 8.75 56.14
CA VAL A 480 60.78 9.51 55.36
C VAL A 480 60.35 10.79 56.09
N ALA A 481 60.20 11.88 55.33
CA ALA A 481 59.57 13.12 55.78
C ALA A 481 58.57 13.63 54.73
N GLU A 482 57.51 14.30 55.14
CA GLU A 482 56.50 14.80 54.21
C GLU A 482 57.01 16.00 53.40
N ASP A 483 57.79 16.88 54.03
CA ASP A 483 58.36 18.08 53.40
C ASP A 483 59.77 18.43 53.90
N LEU A 484 60.40 19.42 53.26
CA LEU A 484 61.75 19.90 53.60
C LEU A 484 61.85 20.50 55.03
N SER A 485 60.75 21.04 55.56
CA SER A 485 60.72 21.64 56.90
C SER A 485 60.76 20.55 57.97
N GLU A 486 59.97 19.49 57.77
CA GLU A 486 59.98 18.29 58.60
C GLU A 486 61.32 17.55 58.51
N ALA A 487 61.88 17.41 57.30
CA ALA A 487 63.18 16.78 57.10
C ALA A 487 64.29 17.51 57.89
N ARG A 488 64.27 18.85 57.90
CA ARG A 488 65.23 19.66 58.67
C ARG A 488 65.07 19.52 60.18
N ARG A 489 63.84 19.33 60.67
CA ARG A 489 63.55 19.11 62.10
C ARG A 489 64.03 17.75 62.58
N LEU A 490 63.90 16.72 61.75
CA LEU A 490 64.26 15.34 62.09
C LEU A 490 65.76 15.07 61.94
N LEU A 491 66.47 15.84 61.12
CA LEU A 491 67.91 15.68 60.84
C LEU A 491 68.82 15.52 62.09
N PRO A 492 68.65 16.28 63.19
CA PRO A 492 69.51 16.17 64.37
C PRO A 492 69.24 14.92 65.23
N GLN A 493 68.12 14.22 64.99
CA GLN A 493 67.67 13.06 65.75
C GLN A 493 68.06 11.73 65.09
N LEU A 494 68.67 11.80 63.90
CA LEU A 494 69.14 10.63 63.15
C LEU A 494 70.39 10.01 63.77
N ALA A 495 70.50 8.70 63.67
CA ALA A 495 71.74 8.02 63.99
C ALA A 495 72.82 8.35 62.95
N GLU A 496 74.08 8.16 63.35
CA GLU A 496 75.22 8.41 62.48
C GLU A 496 75.16 7.50 61.23
N GLY A 497 75.11 8.11 60.05
CA GLY A 497 75.00 7.40 58.76
C GLY A 497 73.59 7.30 58.18
N ASP A 498 72.55 7.69 58.92
CA ASP A 498 71.18 7.76 58.40
C ASP A 498 70.91 9.07 57.66
N SER A 499 69.94 9.05 56.75
CA SER A 499 69.54 10.23 55.96
C SER A 499 68.03 10.30 55.81
N ILE A 500 67.49 11.49 55.63
CA ILE A 500 66.06 11.70 55.39
C ILE A 500 65.81 11.95 53.91
N ILE A 501 64.66 11.49 53.41
CA ILE A 501 64.16 11.78 52.07
C ILE A 501 62.70 12.24 52.12
N THR A 502 62.40 13.30 51.37
CA THR A 502 61.04 13.83 51.21
C THR A 502 60.27 13.09 50.10
N ARG A 503 58.94 13.26 50.02
CA ARG A 503 58.13 12.72 48.92
C ARG A 503 58.58 13.16 47.53
N GLN A 504 59.13 14.37 47.41
CA GLN A 504 59.62 14.91 46.15
C GLN A 504 61.05 14.45 45.80
N GLY A 505 61.67 13.60 46.64
CA GLY A 505 62.98 13.01 46.39
C GLY A 505 64.16 13.89 46.81
N GLU A 506 63.94 14.93 47.63
CA GLU A 506 65.05 15.66 48.26
C GLU A 506 65.62 14.87 49.42
N ARG A 507 66.93 14.60 49.39
CA ARG A 507 67.64 13.80 50.41
C ARG A 507 68.57 14.66 51.25
N MET A 508 68.55 14.48 52.57
CA MET A 508 69.33 15.29 53.52
C MET A 508 70.02 14.37 54.54
N GLY A 509 71.29 14.66 54.84
CA GLY A 509 72.06 14.00 55.91
C GLY A 509 72.86 15.02 56.72
N ALA A 510 73.55 14.56 57.76
CA ALA A 510 74.40 15.43 58.57
C ALA A 510 75.49 16.08 57.68
N GLY A 511 75.37 17.40 57.46
CA GLY A 511 76.32 18.19 56.68
C GLY A 511 76.09 18.26 55.16
N TRP A 512 75.01 17.67 54.62
CA TRP A 512 74.76 17.71 53.17
C TRP A 512 73.27 17.61 52.79
N VAL A 513 72.94 18.16 51.61
CA VAL A 513 71.62 18.07 50.97
C VAL A 513 71.82 17.74 49.51
N ARG A 514 71.02 16.82 48.98
CA ARG A 514 71.04 16.40 47.58
C ARG A 514 69.64 16.47 47.00
N VAL A 515 69.53 17.11 45.84
CA VAL A 515 68.30 17.20 45.07
C VAL A 515 68.57 16.60 43.70
N LEU A 516 67.77 15.62 43.28
CA LEU A 516 67.84 15.05 41.94
C LEU A 516 66.65 15.57 41.12
N ARG A 517 66.90 16.47 40.17
CA ARG A 517 65.91 16.93 39.19
C ARG A 517 66.37 16.50 37.80
N SER A 518 66.06 15.27 37.43
CA SER A 518 66.24 14.79 36.04
C SER A 518 64.99 15.17 35.23
N GLY A 519 65.15 15.63 33.99
CA GLY A 519 64.03 16.06 33.14
C GLY A 519 62.95 14.97 32.97
N ALA A 520 61.72 15.41 32.65
CA ALA A 520 60.49 14.62 32.63
C ALA A 520 60.52 13.27 31.87
N ALA A 521 61.51 13.04 31.00
CA ALA A 521 61.68 11.78 30.28
C ALA A 521 62.32 10.65 31.11
N LYS A 522 63.07 10.97 32.20
CA LYS A 522 63.77 10.00 33.06
C LYS A 522 63.18 9.87 34.47
N GLN A 523 62.11 10.60 34.79
CA GLN A 523 61.36 10.47 36.04
C GLN A 523 60.00 9.83 35.77
N GLY A 524 59.52 9.01 36.71
CA GLY A 524 58.19 8.40 36.68
C GLY A 524 58.14 7.01 36.05
N ALA A 525 59.22 6.23 36.03
CA ALA A 525 59.17 4.84 35.54
C ALA A 525 58.25 3.96 36.41
N LEU A 526 58.24 4.17 37.74
CA LEU A 526 57.37 3.41 38.65
C LEU A 526 55.90 3.86 38.57
N LEU A 527 55.65 5.15 38.38
CA LEU A 527 54.30 5.70 38.16
C LEU A 527 53.68 5.14 36.86
N ARG A 528 54.48 5.08 35.78
CA ARG A 528 54.05 4.52 34.50
C ARG A 528 53.83 3.01 34.56
N GLU A 529 54.67 2.26 35.28
CA GLU A 529 54.46 0.82 35.48
C GLU A 529 53.12 0.53 36.17
N ARG A 530 52.78 1.31 37.19
CA ARG A 530 51.47 1.21 37.86
C ARG A 530 50.31 1.55 36.93
N ASP A 531 50.45 2.59 36.11
CA ASP A 531 49.43 2.99 35.13
C ASP A 531 49.27 1.94 34.00
N ILE A 532 50.36 1.29 33.58
CA ILE A 532 50.34 0.16 32.65
C ILE A 532 49.58 -1.03 33.27
N GLN A 533 49.87 -1.38 34.52
CA GLN A 533 49.19 -2.49 35.21
C GLN A 533 47.71 -2.20 35.42
N SER A 534 47.33 -0.99 35.82
CA SER A 534 45.93 -0.61 36.00
C SER A 534 45.15 -0.62 34.68
N LEU A 535 45.74 -0.12 33.58
CA LEU A 535 45.14 -0.17 32.25
C LEU A 535 44.98 -1.61 31.72
N ARG A 536 45.90 -2.53 32.02
CA ARG A 536 45.76 -3.95 31.64
C ARG A 536 44.53 -4.59 32.30
N VAL A 537 44.35 -4.35 33.60
CA VAL A 537 43.17 -4.84 34.35
C VAL A 537 41.88 -4.19 33.84
N GLU A 538 41.91 -2.88 33.55
CA GLU A 538 40.76 -2.18 32.96
C GLU A 538 40.37 -2.77 31.60
N ILE A 539 41.34 -3.00 30.70
CA ILE A 539 41.10 -3.58 29.38
C ILE A 539 40.52 -4.99 29.48
N GLU A 540 41.01 -5.84 30.40
CA GLU A 540 40.46 -7.18 30.62
C GLU A 540 39.00 -7.12 31.09
N SER A 541 38.68 -6.21 32.01
CA SER A 541 37.31 -6.01 32.49
C SER A 541 36.35 -5.54 31.39
N LEU A 542 36.81 -4.62 30.53
CA LEU A 542 36.02 -4.10 29.41
C LEU A 542 35.81 -5.15 28.32
N GLN A 543 36.83 -5.98 28.01
CA GLN A 543 36.69 -7.09 27.06
C GLN A 543 35.71 -8.16 27.54
N LYS A 544 35.70 -8.45 28.85
CA LYS A 544 34.72 -9.38 29.42
C LYS A 544 33.30 -8.82 29.28
N ARG A 545 33.12 -7.52 29.56
CA ARG A 545 31.82 -6.86 29.37
C ARG A 545 31.37 -6.82 27.91
N GLU A 546 32.30 -6.61 26.99
CA GLU A 546 32.05 -6.66 25.54
C GLU A 546 31.50 -8.03 25.13
N ALA A 547 32.13 -9.13 25.57
CA ALA A 547 31.70 -10.49 25.28
C ALA A 547 30.32 -10.82 25.87
N GLU A 548 30.03 -10.36 27.10
CA GLU A 548 28.70 -10.52 27.73
C GLU A 548 27.61 -9.80 26.92
N LEU A 549 27.88 -8.57 26.45
CA LEU A 549 26.94 -7.78 25.66
C LEU A 549 26.71 -8.38 24.26
N ASP A 550 27.73 -8.89 23.59
CA ASP A 550 27.59 -9.59 22.30
C ASP A 550 26.72 -10.86 22.43
N GLN A 551 26.88 -11.63 23.52
CA GLN A 551 26.01 -12.79 23.81
C GLN A 551 24.56 -12.35 24.08
N LEU A 552 24.38 -11.30 24.88
CA LEU A 552 23.06 -10.75 25.19
C LEU A 552 22.35 -10.27 23.91
N LEU A 553 23.05 -9.57 23.02
CA LEU A 553 22.50 -9.12 21.74
C LEU A 553 22.09 -10.26 20.82
N THR A 554 22.86 -11.36 20.82
CA THR A 554 22.49 -12.57 20.08
C THR A 554 21.20 -13.16 20.64
N SER A 555 21.08 -13.24 21.97
CA SER A 555 19.85 -13.75 22.62
C SER A 555 18.62 -12.86 22.36
N PHE A 556 18.77 -11.53 22.37
CA PHE A 556 17.69 -10.62 22.04
C PHE A 556 17.27 -10.72 20.57
N ARG A 557 18.23 -10.96 19.66
CA ARG A 557 17.91 -11.16 18.24
C ARG A 557 17.05 -12.41 18.03
N ASP A 558 17.37 -13.52 18.69
CA ASP A 558 16.60 -14.76 18.60
C ASP A 558 15.21 -14.62 19.25
N GLN A 559 15.13 -13.97 20.41
CA GLN A 559 13.86 -13.67 21.07
C GLN A 559 12.98 -12.75 20.23
N LEU A 560 13.58 -11.75 19.58
CA LEU A 560 12.86 -10.83 18.69
C LEU A 560 12.29 -11.56 17.47
N LEU A 561 13.09 -12.41 16.83
CA LEU A 561 12.62 -13.24 15.70
C LEU A 561 11.44 -14.12 16.11
N ALA A 562 11.52 -14.79 17.26
CA ALA A 562 10.43 -15.62 17.78
C ALA A 562 9.17 -14.80 18.11
N ALA A 563 9.34 -13.62 18.73
CA ALA A 563 8.23 -12.73 19.07
C ALA A 563 7.56 -12.13 17.82
N GLU A 564 8.34 -11.78 16.80
CA GLU A 564 7.83 -11.31 15.49
C GLU A 564 7.02 -12.40 14.79
N GLN A 565 7.49 -13.65 14.81
CA GLN A 565 6.74 -14.78 14.25
C GLN A 565 5.42 -15.02 14.99
N GLN A 566 5.41 -14.97 16.33
CA GLN A 566 4.18 -15.09 17.12
C GLN A 566 3.21 -13.93 16.86
N ARG A 567 3.72 -12.71 16.64
CA ARG A 567 2.90 -11.54 16.26
C ARG A 567 2.26 -11.76 14.88
N GLU A 568 2.99 -12.29 13.91
CA GLU A 568 2.45 -12.60 12.57
C GLU A 568 1.39 -13.71 12.62
N ASP A 569 1.60 -14.73 13.43
CA ASP A 569 0.63 -15.81 13.62
C ASP A 569 -0.66 -15.31 14.28
N ALA A 570 -0.55 -14.49 15.33
CA ALA A 570 -1.69 -13.83 15.95
C ALA A 570 -2.43 -12.90 14.97
N GLN A 571 -1.68 -12.17 14.12
CA GLN A 571 -2.28 -11.30 13.09
C GLN A 571 -3.02 -12.10 12.01
N ARG A 572 -2.49 -13.26 11.59
CA ARG A 572 -3.17 -14.18 10.68
C ARG A 572 -4.44 -14.76 11.29
N ALA A 573 -4.39 -15.21 12.55
CA ALA A 573 -5.55 -15.72 13.27
C ALA A 573 -6.66 -14.65 13.39
N LEU A 574 -6.29 -13.40 13.72
CA LEU A 574 -7.22 -12.27 13.78
C LEU A 574 -7.88 -12.01 12.43
N TYR A 575 -7.12 -12.04 11.33
CA TYR A 575 -7.66 -11.83 9.98
C TYR A 575 -8.69 -12.90 9.59
N ILE A 576 -8.39 -14.18 9.87
CA ILE A 576 -9.31 -15.30 9.62
C ILE A 576 -10.59 -15.13 10.46
N ALA A 577 -10.46 -14.82 11.75
CA ALA A 577 -11.60 -14.59 12.63
C ALA A 577 -12.47 -13.41 12.17
N HIS A 578 -11.85 -12.30 11.74
CA HIS A 578 -12.56 -11.14 11.19
C HIS A 578 -13.38 -11.48 9.95
N ARG A 579 -12.83 -12.30 9.04
CA ARG A 579 -13.57 -12.80 7.89
C ARG A 579 -14.78 -13.65 8.31
N GLY A 580 -14.60 -14.54 9.29
CA GLY A 580 -15.68 -15.38 9.83
C GLY A 580 -16.81 -14.57 10.47
N VAL A 581 -16.49 -13.54 11.25
CA VAL A 581 -17.50 -12.61 11.82
C VAL A 581 -18.25 -11.88 10.71
N SER A 582 -17.56 -11.42 9.67
CA SER A 582 -18.19 -10.72 8.55
C SER A 582 -19.16 -11.62 7.77
N GLU A 583 -18.81 -12.89 7.57
CA GLU A 583 -19.67 -13.88 6.93
C GLU A 583 -20.93 -14.17 7.77
N LEU A 584 -20.76 -14.39 9.08
CA LEU A 584 -21.87 -14.59 10.01
C LEU A 584 -22.77 -13.35 10.11
N ALA A 585 -22.22 -12.13 10.04
CA ALA A 585 -22.99 -10.90 10.00
C ALA A 585 -23.88 -10.82 8.73
N GLY A 586 -23.34 -11.23 7.58
CA GLY A 586 -24.12 -11.34 6.33
C GLY A 586 -25.23 -12.39 6.42
N GLN A 587 -24.95 -13.55 7.02
CA GLN A 587 -25.96 -14.59 7.27
C GLN A 587 -27.06 -14.08 8.22
N LEU A 588 -26.68 -13.37 9.29
CA LEU A 588 -27.61 -12.78 10.26
C LEU A 588 -28.56 -11.78 9.58
N GLN A 589 -28.02 -10.87 8.77
CA GLN A 589 -28.82 -9.90 8.01
C GLN A 589 -29.78 -10.59 7.02
N SER A 590 -29.33 -11.66 6.36
CA SER A 590 -30.18 -12.45 5.46
C SER A 590 -31.32 -13.14 6.22
N GLN A 591 -31.05 -13.75 7.37
CA GLN A 591 -32.08 -14.41 8.18
C GLN A 591 -33.05 -13.38 8.78
N GLN A 592 -32.57 -12.22 9.23
CA GLN A 592 -33.42 -11.13 9.68
C GLN A 592 -34.37 -10.66 8.59
N GLY A 593 -33.85 -10.45 7.37
CA GLY A 593 -34.66 -10.07 6.21
C GLY A 593 -35.72 -11.12 5.86
N LYS A 594 -35.42 -12.41 5.98
CA LYS A 594 -36.41 -13.49 5.78
C LYS A 594 -37.50 -13.46 6.85
N VAL A 595 -37.15 -13.27 8.12
CA VAL A 595 -38.12 -13.16 9.23
C VAL A 595 -39.03 -11.94 9.02
N GLU A 596 -38.47 -10.76 8.73
CA GLU A 596 -39.24 -9.54 8.47
C GLU A 596 -40.13 -9.66 7.24
N SER A 597 -39.62 -10.24 6.15
CA SER A 597 -40.42 -10.50 4.94
C SER A 597 -41.57 -11.47 5.20
N ALA A 598 -41.32 -12.54 5.96
CA ALA A 598 -42.35 -13.50 6.33
C ALA A 598 -43.41 -12.86 7.24
N ARG A 599 -43.01 -12.06 8.24
CA ARG A 599 -43.94 -11.29 9.09
C ARG A 599 -44.82 -10.35 8.27
N ASN A 600 -44.21 -9.52 7.43
CA ASN A 600 -44.94 -8.59 6.57
C ASN A 600 -45.89 -9.32 5.60
N ARG A 601 -45.52 -10.50 5.11
CA ARG A 601 -46.39 -11.31 4.25
C ARG A 601 -47.56 -11.89 5.04
N ILE A 602 -47.32 -12.41 6.24
CA ILE A 602 -48.38 -12.91 7.13
C ILE A 602 -49.36 -11.79 7.46
N ASP A 603 -48.89 -10.60 7.87
CA ASP A 603 -49.75 -9.47 8.22
C ASP A 603 -50.63 -9.03 7.04
N ARG A 604 -50.08 -9.01 5.81
CA ARG A 604 -50.85 -8.72 4.60
C ARG A 604 -51.89 -9.79 4.30
N ILE A 605 -51.50 -11.07 4.39
CA ILE A 605 -52.43 -12.19 4.19
C ILE A 605 -53.55 -12.14 5.22
N ASP A 606 -53.24 -11.83 6.48
CA ASP A 606 -54.24 -11.73 7.55
C ASP A 606 -55.22 -10.58 7.33
N GLY A 607 -54.72 -9.43 6.86
CA GLY A 607 -55.56 -8.32 6.42
C GLY A 607 -56.48 -8.69 5.25
N GLU A 608 -55.95 -9.35 4.21
CA GLU A 608 -56.75 -9.83 3.07
C GLU A 608 -57.79 -10.88 3.50
N LEU A 609 -57.43 -11.80 4.39
CA LEU A 609 -58.33 -12.83 4.91
C LEU A 609 -59.49 -12.22 5.72
N LEU A 610 -59.22 -11.19 6.53
CA LEU A 610 -60.26 -10.45 7.27
C LEU A 610 -61.25 -9.78 6.32
N GLN A 611 -60.75 -9.08 5.29
CA GLN A 611 -61.60 -8.44 4.28
C GLN A 611 -62.44 -9.47 3.50
N LEU A 612 -61.82 -10.57 3.08
CA LEU A 612 -62.53 -11.64 2.37
C LEU A 612 -63.62 -12.28 3.26
N HIS A 613 -63.37 -12.42 4.55
CA HIS A 613 -64.35 -12.94 5.50
C HIS A 613 -65.59 -12.03 5.57
N GLU A 614 -65.39 -10.71 5.74
CA GLU A 614 -66.48 -9.73 5.75
C GLU A 614 -67.24 -9.69 4.41
N THR A 615 -66.52 -9.80 3.29
CA THR A 615 -67.12 -9.84 1.95
C THR A 615 -67.96 -11.10 1.74
N LEU A 616 -67.49 -12.26 2.25
CA LEU A 616 -68.22 -13.53 2.19
C LEU A 616 -69.50 -13.48 3.03
N ASP A 617 -69.42 -12.96 4.26
CA ASP A 617 -70.58 -12.89 5.15
C ASP A 617 -71.65 -11.96 4.59
N THR A 618 -71.25 -10.77 4.09
CA THR A 618 -72.17 -9.83 3.46
C THR A 618 -72.79 -10.39 2.17
N SER A 619 -71.99 -11.02 1.31
CA SER A 619 -72.48 -11.66 0.07
C SER A 619 -73.47 -12.79 0.36
N ARG A 620 -73.17 -13.64 1.35
CA ARG A 620 -74.04 -14.76 1.76
C ARG A 620 -75.37 -14.27 2.34
N GLU A 621 -75.35 -13.20 3.13
CA GLU A 621 -76.58 -12.64 3.70
C GLU A 621 -77.45 -12.01 2.61
N GLN A 622 -76.85 -11.23 1.70
CA GLN A 622 -77.57 -10.69 0.54
C GLN A 622 -78.14 -11.79 -0.36
N ALA A 623 -77.42 -12.90 -0.54
CA ALA A 623 -77.92 -14.04 -1.32
C ALA A 623 -79.12 -14.71 -0.65
N ARG A 624 -79.14 -14.82 0.69
CA ARG A 624 -80.30 -15.31 1.45
C ARG A 624 -81.51 -14.40 1.28
N GLU A 625 -81.33 -13.09 1.41
CA GLU A 625 -82.42 -12.12 1.19
C GLU A 625 -82.98 -12.18 -0.23
N ALA A 626 -82.12 -12.21 -1.25
CA ALA A 626 -82.53 -12.30 -2.64
C ALA A 626 -83.26 -13.62 -2.95
N ARG A 627 -82.82 -14.74 -2.35
CA ARG A 627 -83.53 -16.03 -2.46
C ARG A 627 -84.92 -15.98 -1.85
N SER A 628 -85.09 -15.36 -0.67
CA SER A 628 -86.41 -15.19 -0.05
C SER A 628 -87.36 -14.40 -0.96
N ARG A 629 -86.89 -13.29 -1.55
CA ARG A 629 -87.70 -12.47 -2.47
C ARG A 629 -88.03 -13.19 -3.77
N LEU A 630 -87.10 -14.01 -4.27
CA LEU A 630 -87.34 -14.87 -5.43
C LEU A 630 -88.45 -15.90 -5.13
N GLU A 631 -88.41 -16.51 -3.95
CA GLU A 631 -89.44 -17.46 -3.50
C GLU A 631 -90.82 -16.79 -3.41
N ASP A 632 -90.89 -15.57 -2.86
CA ASP A 632 -92.12 -14.77 -2.81
C ASP A 632 -92.66 -14.44 -4.22
N ALA A 633 -91.77 -14.05 -5.15
CA ALA A 633 -92.14 -13.76 -6.53
C ALA A 633 -92.68 -15.00 -7.27
N ILE A 634 -92.04 -16.16 -7.08
CA ILE A 634 -92.49 -17.45 -7.63
C ILE A 634 -93.86 -17.83 -7.05
N GLY A 635 -94.06 -17.66 -5.73
CA GLY A 635 -95.35 -17.89 -5.08
C GLY A 635 -96.46 -17.04 -5.70
N ARG A 636 -96.20 -15.74 -5.88
CA ARG A 636 -97.15 -14.78 -6.48
C ARG A 636 -97.46 -15.08 -7.95
N MET A 637 -96.47 -15.55 -8.71
CA MET A 637 -96.70 -16.05 -10.08
C MET A 637 -97.63 -17.27 -10.09
N GLY A 638 -97.51 -18.18 -9.11
CA GLY A 638 -98.42 -19.32 -8.95
C GLY A 638 -99.86 -18.92 -8.69
N GLU A 639 -100.08 -17.95 -7.79
CA GLU A 639 -101.42 -17.39 -7.51
C GLU A 639 -102.04 -16.72 -8.74
N LEU A 640 -101.25 -15.92 -9.46
CA LEU A 640 -101.70 -15.26 -10.69
C LEU A 640 -102.02 -16.27 -11.80
N GLU A 641 -101.31 -17.38 -11.91
CA GLU A 641 -101.65 -18.42 -12.89
C GLU A 641 -103.00 -19.09 -12.57
N THR A 642 -103.33 -19.31 -11.29
CA THR A 642 -104.67 -19.79 -10.92
C THR A 642 -105.77 -18.78 -11.25
N ALA A 643 -105.54 -17.47 -11.03
CA ALA A 643 -106.49 -16.42 -11.40
C ALA A 643 -106.68 -16.30 -12.94
N ARG A 644 -105.63 -16.56 -13.72
CA ARG A 644 -105.69 -16.62 -15.18
C ARG A 644 -106.69 -17.68 -15.65
N GLN A 645 -106.65 -18.86 -15.05
CA GLN A 645 -107.52 -19.98 -15.40
C GLN A 645 -108.99 -19.65 -15.10
N SER A 646 -109.28 -19.00 -13.97
CA SER A 646 -110.65 -18.55 -13.67
C SER A 646 -111.15 -17.50 -14.66
N LEU A 647 -110.32 -16.49 -15.00
CA LEU A 647 -110.70 -15.45 -15.95
C LEU A 647 -110.93 -16.00 -17.37
N ASP A 648 -110.12 -16.98 -17.83
CA ASP A 648 -110.33 -17.60 -19.14
C ASP A 648 -111.63 -18.42 -19.20
N SER A 649 -112.02 -19.06 -18.08
CA SER A 649 -113.30 -19.77 -17.98
C SER A 649 -114.50 -18.82 -18.00
N GLU A 650 -114.40 -17.68 -17.29
CA GLU A 650 -115.43 -16.65 -17.24
C GLU A 650 -115.62 -15.98 -18.60
N ARG A 651 -114.53 -15.73 -19.34
CA ARG A 651 -114.57 -15.21 -20.72
C ARG A 651 -115.45 -16.05 -21.63
N ARG A 652 -115.32 -17.37 -21.56
CA ARG A 652 -116.08 -18.30 -22.42
C ARG A 652 -117.57 -18.21 -22.12
N GLN A 653 -117.94 -18.23 -20.84
CA GLN A 653 -119.33 -18.11 -20.41
C GLN A 653 -119.95 -16.78 -20.83
N LEU A 654 -119.24 -15.67 -20.64
CA LEU A 654 -119.71 -14.33 -21.02
C LEU A 654 -119.83 -14.17 -22.54
N ALA A 655 -118.89 -14.73 -23.30
CA ALA A 655 -118.94 -14.70 -24.76
C ALA A 655 -120.14 -15.49 -25.32
N GLU A 656 -120.41 -16.68 -24.79
CA GLU A 656 -121.58 -17.50 -25.15
C GLU A 656 -122.90 -16.79 -24.82
N ALA A 657 -122.99 -16.17 -23.63
CA ALA A 657 -124.17 -15.40 -23.23
C ALA A 657 -124.42 -14.18 -24.14
N ARG A 658 -123.35 -13.48 -24.55
CA ARG A 658 -123.42 -12.35 -25.47
C ARG A 658 -123.84 -12.77 -26.87
N ASP A 659 -123.32 -13.88 -27.40
CA ASP A 659 -123.72 -14.41 -28.69
C ASP A 659 -125.19 -14.84 -28.70
N ALA A 660 -125.65 -15.55 -27.65
CA ALA A 660 -127.06 -15.94 -27.52
C ALA A 660 -128.02 -14.74 -27.42
N ALA A 661 -127.65 -13.71 -26.64
CA ALA A 661 -128.45 -12.49 -26.51
C ALA A 661 -128.49 -11.70 -27.84
N ARG A 662 -127.37 -11.69 -28.59
CA ARG A 662 -127.27 -11.02 -29.89
C ARG A 662 -128.17 -11.67 -30.93
N ASP A 663 -128.18 -12.99 -31.01
CA ASP A 663 -129.02 -13.72 -31.96
C ASP A 663 -130.51 -13.57 -31.62
N ALA A 664 -130.87 -13.61 -30.33
CA ALA A 664 -132.23 -13.39 -29.86
C ALA A 664 -132.73 -11.96 -30.19
N ALA A 665 -131.92 -10.94 -29.90
CA ALA A 665 -132.25 -9.54 -30.22
C ALA A 665 -132.37 -9.33 -31.73
N ARG A 666 -131.47 -9.89 -32.53
CA ARG A 666 -131.52 -9.82 -34.00
C ARG A 666 -132.78 -10.47 -34.56
N SER A 667 -133.12 -11.68 -34.13
CA SER A 667 -134.32 -12.37 -34.59
C SER A 667 -135.60 -11.61 -34.22
N SER A 668 -135.68 -11.05 -33.01
CA SER A 668 -136.84 -10.25 -32.58
C SER A 668 -136.99 -8.99 -33.41
N ARG A 669 -135.88 -8.25 -33.60
CA ARG A 669 -135.82 -7.06 -34.43
C ARG A 669 -136.23 -7.35 -35.87
N ASP A 670 -135.72 -8.41 -36.48
CA ASP A 670 -136.03 -8.77 -37.86
C ASP A 670 -137.52 -9.10 -38.01
N THR A 671 -138.13 -9.81 -37.04
CA THR A 671 -139.57 -10.13 -37.07
C THR A 671 -140.46 -8.91 -36.84
N ALA A 672 -140.14 -8.06 -35.86
CA ALA A 672 -140.86 -6.82 -35.60
C ALA A 672 -140.70 -5.83 -36.77
N HIS A 673 -139.51 -5.74 -37.34
CA HIS A 673 -139.22 -4.87 -38.48
C HIS A 673 -139.87 -5.37 -39.76
N ALA A 674 -139.92 -6.68 -40.02
CA ALA A 674 -140.65 -7.24 -41.16
C ALA A 674 -142.15 -6.93 -41.06
N LEU A 675 -142.76 -7.14 -39.89
CA LEU A 675 -144.18 -6.82 -39.70
C LEU A 675 -144.43 -5.30 -39.78
N ALA A 676 -143.55 -4.48 -39.18
CA ALA A 676 -143.60 -3.03 -39.28
C ALA A 676 -143.47 -2.54 -40.73
N LEU A 677 -142.57 -3.13 -41.52
CA LEU A 677 -142.42 -2.84 -42.94
C LEU A 677 -143.66 -3.24 -43.72
N THR A 678 -144.30 -4.37 -43.41
CA THR A 678 -145.55 -4.75 -44.07
C THR A 678 -146.72 -3.85 -43.69
N LEU A 679 -146.87 -3.49 -42.42
CA LEU A 679 -147.91 -2.57 -41.92
C LEU A 679 -147.68 -1.16 -42.41
N GLU A 680 -146.44 -0.68 -42.35
CA GLU A 680 -146.07 0.63 -42.85
C GLU A 680 -146.17 0.64 -44.38
N SER A 681 -145.80 -0.43 -45.09
CA SER A 681 -146.05 -0.58 -46.54
C SER A 681 -147.54 -0.61 -46.87
N GLN A 682 -148.40 -1.21 -46.04
CA GLN A 682 -149.84 -1.24 -46.28
C GLN A 682 -150.52 0.07 -45.89
N ARG A 683 -150.12 0.71 -44.79
CA ARG A 683 -150.57 2.04 -44.36
C ARG A 683 -150.08 3.12 -45.30
N THR A 684 -148.81 3.08 -45.69
CA THR A 684 -148.31 3.90 -46.79
C THR A 684 -148.89 3.46 -48.11
N GLN A 685 -149.28 2.22 -48.41
CA GLN A 685 -150.04 1.94 -49.63
C GLN A 685 -151.47 2.47 -49.57
N ILE A 686 -152.13 2.52 -48.42
CA ILE A 686 -153.45 3.13 -48.27
C ILE A 686 -153.33 4.64 -48.39
N VAL A 687 -152.49 5.25 -47.55
CA VAL A 687 -152.23 6.70 -47.53
C VAL A 687 -151.63 7.11 -48.86
N SER A 688 -150.65 6.38 -49.40
CA SER A 688 -150.07 6.65 -50.71
C SER A 688 -150.97 6.28 -51.85
N LEU A 689 -151.89 5.31 -51.85
CA LEU A 689 -152.86 5.21 -52.95
C LEU A 689 -153.87 6.37 -52.86
N SER A 690 -154.36 6.71 -51.67
CA SER A 690 -155.29 7.85 -51.51
C SER A 690 -154.65 9.18 -51.84
N GLN A 691 -153.43 9.39 -51.37
CA GLN A 691 -152.61 10.53 -51.68
C GLN A 691 -151.85 10.34 -52.99
N ALA A 692 -151.78 9.22 -53.69
CA ALA A 692 -151.20 9.13 -55.05
C ALA A 692 -152.30 9.34 -56.06
N LEU A 693 -153.55 9.02 -55.78
CA LEU A 693 -154.65 9.54 -56.57
C LEU A 693 -154.73 11.07 -56.45
N GLU A 694 -154.51 11.63 -55.25
CA GLU A 694 -154.51 13.08 -55.01
C GLU A 694 -153.16 13.76 -55.35
N ARG A 695 -152.02 13.10 -55.06
CA ARG A 695 -150.66 13.57 -55.38
C ARG A 695 -150.15 13.16 -56.73
N MET A 696 -150.56 12.12 -57.43
CA MET A 696 -150.17 11.98 -58.84
C MET A 696 -150.83 13.10 -59.66
N GLY A 697 -152.00 13.58 -59.22
CA GLY A 697 -152.60 14.84 -59.66
C GLY A 697 -151.76 16.10 -59.36
N SER A 698 -150.96 16.12 -58.28
CA SER A 698 -150.13 17.29 -57.89
C SER A 698 -148.61 17.16 -58.19
N GLN A 699 -148.04 15.95 -58.12
CA GLN A 699 -146.71 15.47 -58.53
C GLN A 699 -146.50 15.61 -60.03
N ARG A 700 -147.53 15.47 -60.86
CA ARG A 700 -147.41 15.88 -62.27
C ARG A 700 -147.01 17.37 -62.38
N GLY A 701 -147.49 18.22 -61.46
CA GLY A 701 -147.14 19.64 -61.39
C GLY A 701 -145.86 19.96 -60.58
N GLN A 702 -145.44 19.12 -59.63
CA GLN A 702 -144.23 19.31 -58.81
C GLN A 702 -142.95 18.72 -59.44
N LEU A 703 -143.05 17.63 -60.21
CA LEU A 703 -141.91 17.04 -60.93
C LEU A 703 -141.34 18.02 -61.97
N ASP A 704 -142.18 18.87 -62.57
CA ASP A 704 -141.76 19.98 -63.44
C ASP A 704 -140.92 21.04 -62.71
N SER A 705 -141.22 21.34 -61.44
CA SER A 705 -140.49 22.34 -60.63
C SER A 705 -139.15 21.81 -60.11
N ARG A 706 -139.09 20.52 -59.73
CA ARG A 706 -137.93 19.91 -59.06
C ARG A 706 -136.75 19.63 -59.98
N LEU A 707 -137.01 19.45 -61.28
CA LEU A 707 -135.97 19.38 -62.33
C LEU A 707 -135.17 20.70 -62.46
N GLY A 708 -135.79 21.85 -62.14
CA GLY A 708 -135.13 23.16 -62.16
C GLY A 708 -134.08 23.34 -61.06
N ASP A 709 -134.39 22.94 -59.82
CA ASP A 709 -133.53 23.19 -58.66
C ASP A 709 -132.30 22.26 -58.59
N LEU A 710 -132.46 20.97 -58.94
CA LEU A 710 -131.37 19.99 -58.97
C LEU A 710 -130.28 20.36 -60.00
N THR A 711 -130.65 21.05 -61.08
CA THR A 711 -129.71 21.49 -62.13
C THR A 711 -128.83 22.66 -61.66
N SER A 712 -129.31 23.48 -60.70
CA SER A 712 -128.58 24.61 -60.14
C SER A 712 -127.46 24.18 -59.16
N GLN A 713 -127.75 23.23 -58.28
CA GLN A 713 -126.82 22.78 -57.21
C GLN A 713 -125.62 21.98 -57.70
N LEU A 714 -125.71 21.32 -58.87
CA LEU A 714 -124.59 20.60 -59.49
C LEU A 714 -123.52 21.53 -60.08
N SER A 715 -123.80 22.82 -60.24
CA SER A 715 -122.88 23.77 -60.89
C SER A 715 -121.85 24.42 -59.95
N SER A 716 -122.00 24.27 -58.63
CA SER A 716 -121.18 24.95 -57.60
C SER A 716 -120.23 24.05 -56.79
N GLY A 717 -120.14 22.74 -57.08
CA GLY A 717 -119.46 21.75 -56.22
C GLY A 717 -117.98 21.46 -56.52
N ASP A 718 -117.45 21.80 -57.69
CA ASP A 718 -116.12 21.31 -58.15
C ASP A 718 -114.90 22.09 -57.61
N SER A 719 -115.07 23.31 -57.09
CA SER A 719 -113.97 24.21 -56.68
C SER A 719 -113.14 23.80 -55.43
N PRO A 720 -113.67 23.15 -54.38
CA PRO A 720 -112.90 22.88 -53.15
C PRO A 720 -111.96 21.66 -53.18
N VAL A 721 -112.11 20.75 -54.15
CA VAL A 721 -111.32 19.52 -54.23
C VAL A 721 -109.93 19.77 -54.82
N GLU A 722 -109.83 20.65 -55.83
CA GLU A 722 -108.55 21.00 -56.47
C GLU A 722 -107.58 21.74 -55.52
N SER A 723 -108.08 22.55 -54.58
CA SER A 723 -107.22 23.26 -53.62
C SER A 723 -106.54 22.33 -52.62
N LEU A 724 -107.24 21.29 -52.16
CA LEU A 724 -106.70 20.33 -51.19
C LEU A 724 -105.67 19.37 -51.81
N GLU A 725 -105.82 19.03 -53.09
CA GLU A 725 -104.81 18.23 -53.80
C GLU A 725 -103.48 18.98 -54.01
N ASN A 726 -103.54 20.30 -54.24
CA ASN A 726 -102.34 21.14 -54.34
C ASN A 726 -101.59 21.24 -53.00
N GLU A 727 -102.29 21.35 -51.87
CA GLU A 727 -101.67 21.38 -50.53
C GLU A 727 -100.98 20.05 -50.18
N ARG A 728 -101.57 18.91 -50.59
CA ARG A 728 -100.96 17.58 -50.42
C ARG A 728 -99.64 17.46 -51.18
N GLN A 729 -99.58 17.96 -52.41
CA GLN A 729 -98.38 17.90 -53.23
C GLN A 729 -97.23 18.72 -52.62
N ALA A 730 -97.52 19.92 -52.11
CA ALA A 730 -96.53 20.75 -51.43
C ALA A 730 -95.96 20.10 -50.16
N ALA A 731 -96.78 19.38 -49.37
CA ALA A 731 -96.32 18.67 -48.18
C ALA A 731 -95.43 17.45 -48.50
N LEU A 732 -95.68 16.77 -49.62
CA LEU A 732 -94.82 15.68 -50.10
C LEU A 732 -93.44 16.17 -50.52
N GLU A 733 -93.36 17.32 -51.18
CA GLU A 733 -92.08 17.94 -51.56
C GLU A 733 -91.24 18.34 -50.33
N GLN A 734 -91.88 18.88 -49.30
CA GLN A 734 -91.21 19.21 -48.02
C GLN A 734 -90.67 17.96 -47.32
N ARG A 735 -91.36 16.82 -47.42
CA ARG A 735 -90.91 15.56 -46.81
C ARG A 735 -89.62 15.06 -47.44
N VAL A 736 -89.51 15.14 -48.77
CA VAL A 736 -88.29 14.73 -49.50
C VAL A 736 -87.08 15.58 -49.09
N LEU A 737 -87.27 16.89 -48.86
CA LEU A 737 -86.19 17.77 -48.40
C LEU A 737 -85.75 17.43 -46.96
N ALA A 738 -86.69 17.17 -46.05
CA ALA A 738 -86.38 16.81 -44.67
C ALA A 738 -85.66 15.45 -44.56
N ASP A 739 -86.09 14.45 -45.35
CA ASP A 739 -85.44 13.12 -45.39
C ASP A 739 -84.00 13.21 -45.94
N ARG A 740 -83.75 14.09 -46.92
CA ARG A 740 -82.39 14.34 -47.44
C ARG A 740 -81.49 15.01 -46.40
N ALA A 741 -81.97 16.03 -45.70
CA ALA A 741 -81.22 16.70 -44.64
C ALA A 741 -80.87 15.72 -43.50
N LEU A 742 -81.77 14.80 -43.17
CA LEU A 742 -81.52 13.73 -42.19
C LEU A 742 -80.39 12.78 -42.63
N ALA A 743 -80.38 12.37 -43.90
CA ALA A 743 -79.34 11.51 -44.45
C ALA A 743 -77.95 12.19 -44.45
N GLU A 744 -77.90 13.48 -44.84
CA GLU A 744 -76.66 14.27 -44.84
C GLU A 744 -76.10 14.47 -43.41
N ALA A 745 -76.96 14.74 -42.43
CA ALA A 745 -76.56 14.87 -41.02
C ALA A 745 -76.03 13.56 -40.42
N ARG A 746 -76.62 12.41 -40.79
CA ARG A 746 -76.13 11.07 -40.38
C ARG A 746 -74.73 10.78 -40.94
N ALA A 747 -74.54 11.02 -42.24
CA ALA A 747 -73.25 10.80 -42.90
C ALA A 747 -72.13 11.68 -42.31
N ALA A 748 -72.45 12.94 -41.96
CA ALA A 748 -71.51 13.84 -41.30
C ALA A 748 -71.10 13.35 -39.91
N LEU A 749 -72.06 12.87 -39.10
CA LEU A 749 -71.78 12.32 -37.77
C LEU A 749 -70.93 11.05 -37.83
N GLU A 750 -71.24 10.12 -38.74
CA GLU A 750 -70.47 8.90 -38.96
C GLU A 750 -69.03 9.20 -39.43
N GLY A 751 -68.84 10.21 -40.29
CA GLY A 751 -67.52 10.66 -40.71
C GLY A 751 -66.65 11.13 -39.53
N ILE A 752 -67.21 11.99 -38.67
CA ILE A 752 -66.51 12.52 -37.49
C ILE A 752 -66.19 11.42 -36.48
N ASP A 753 -67.11 10.47 -36.24
CA ASP A 753 -66.85 9.33 -35.34
C ASP A 753 -65.73 8.42 -35.86
N ASN A 754 -65.60 8.24 -37.18
CA ASN A 754 -64.50 7.48 -37.77
C ASN A 754 -63.16 8.20 -37.63
N ASP A 755 -63.12 9.52 -37.86
CA ASP A 755 -61.91 10.33 -37.68
C ASP A 755 -61.45 10.34 -36.22
N LEU A 756 -62.38 10.47 -35.26
CA LEU A 756 -62.09 10.37 -33.83
C LEU A 756 -61.45 9.04 -33.45
N ARG A 757 -61.96 7.91 -33.97
CA ARG A 757 -61.35 6.59 -33.75
C ARG A 757 -59.95 6.51 -34.34
N GLY A 758 -59.73 7.09 -35.53
CA GLY A 758 -58.42 7.16 -36.17
C GLY A 758 -57.39 7.93 -35.33
N PHE A 759 -57.76 9.11 -34.84
CA PHE A 759 -56.88 9.92 -34.00
C PHE A 759 -56.60 9.28 -32.62
N GLU A 760 -57.57 8.58 -32.03
CA GLU A 760 -57.39 7.83 -30.77
C GLU A 760 -56.35 6.70 -30.95
N GLN A 761 -56.39 6.01 -32.09
CA GLN A 761 -55.42 4.97 -32.43
C GLN A 761 -54.02 5.55 -32.67
N VAL A 762 -53.91 6.69 -33.37
CA VAL A 762 -52.63 7.40 -33.56
C VAL A 762 -52.05 7.85 -32.21
N ARG A 763 -52.88 8.42 -31.31
CA ARG A 763 -52.43 8.82 -29.97
C ARG A 763 -51.83 7.63 -29.22
N HIS A 764 -52.54 6.50 -29.17
CA HIS A 764 -52.07 5.30 -28.47
C HIS A 764 -50.76 4.76 -29.06
N GLN A 765 -50.65 4.70 -30.39
CA GLN A 765 -49.43 4.24 -31.06
C GLN A 765 -48.23 5.15 -30.78
N ARG A 766 -48.42 6.48 -30.78
CA ARG A 766 -47.34 7.43 -30.48
C ARG A 766 -46.93 7.42 -29.01
N ASP A 767 -47.87 7.17 -28.09
CA ASP A 767 -47.58 7.00 -26.67
C ASP A 767 -46.73 5.75 -26.41
N GLU A 768 -47.09 4.60 -26.99
CA GLU A 768 -46.29 3.37 -26.91
C GLU A 768 -44.89 3.53 -27.52
N GLN A 769 -44.79 4.20 -28.69
CA GLN A 769 -43.51 4.50 -29.32
C GLN A 769 -42.67 5.48 -28.50
N SER A 770 -43.29 6.45 -27.82
CA SER A 770 -42.63 7.38 -26.91
C SER A 770 -42.05 6.66 -25.70
N LEU A 771 -42.78 5.70 -25.12
CA LEU A 771 -42.31 4.87 -24.00
C LEU A 771 -41.11 4.00 -24.40
N THR A 772 -41.21 3.26 -25.52
CA THR A 772 -40.08 2.45 -26.03
C THR A 772 -38.87 3.32 -26.38
N GLN A 773 -39.08 4.50 -26.96
CA GLN A 773 -38.01 5.45 -27.25
C GLN A 773 -37.33 5.99 -25.98
N ARG A 774 -38.07 6.19 -24.87
CA ARG A 774 -37.48 6.56 -23.57
C ARG A 774 -36.60 5.46 -22.99
N GLU A 775 -36.97 4.19 -23.16
CA GLU A 775 -36.13 3.06 -22.74
C GLU A 775 -34.82 3.02 -23.51
N VAL A 776 -34.85 3.22 -24.84
CA VAL A 776 -33.65 3.32 -25.69
C VAL A 776 -32.74 4.48 -25.24
N ILE A 777 -33.31 5.64 -24.94
CA ILE A 777 -32.57 6.80 -24.42
C ILE A 777 -31.94 6.48 -23.05
N SER A 778 -32.69 5.83 -22.15
CA SER A 778 -32.19 5.43 -20.83
C SER A 778 -31.00 4.48 -20.95
N GLN A 779 -31.10 3.45 -21.81
CA GLN A 779 -30.01 2.52 -22.05
C GLN A 779 -28.77 3.22 -22.62
N ARG A 780 -28.93 4.10 -23.63
CA ARG A 780 -27.81 4.87 -24.18
C ARG A 780 -27.18 5.83 -23.16
N LYS A 781 -27.96 6.41 -22.24
CA LYS A 781 -27.44 7.23 -21.13
C LYS A 781 -26.58 6.42 -20.17
N LEU A 782 -27.00 5.20 -19.84
CA LEU A 782 -26.22 4.28 -19.02
C LEU A 782 -24.90 3.88 -19.72
N ASP A 783 -24.96 3.55 -21.01
CA ASP A 783 -23.77 3.21 -21.80
C ASP A 783 -22.79 4.40 -21.87
N GLN A 784 -23.31 5.62 -22.06
CA GLN A 784 -22.52 6.86 -22.02
C GLN A 784 -21.87 7.06 -20.64
N GLN A 785 -22.60 6.88 -19.55
CA GLN A 785 -22.07 7.08 -18.19
C GLN A 785 -20.99 6.03 -17.87
N ALA A 786 -21.17 4.79 -18.30
CA ALA A 786 -20.18 3.73 -18.14
C ALA A 786 -18.87 4.02 -18.89
N LEU A 787 -18.95 4.52 -20.13
CA LEU A 787 -17.77 4.91 -20.91
C LEU A 787 -17.11 6.19 -20.36
N SER A 788 -17.90 7.15 -19.85
CA SER A 788 -17.38 8.36 -19.21
C SER A 788 -16.54 8.03 -17.98
N LEU A 789 -17.02 7.14 -17.10
CA LEU A 789 -16.28 6.70 -15.93
C LEU A 789 -14.95 6.02 -16.29
N LYS A 790 -14.93 5.22 -17.36
CA LYS A 790 -13.68 4.61 -17.87
C LYS A 790 -12.71 5.65 -18.42
N ALA A 791 -13.21 6.64 -19.15
CA ALA A 791 -12.41 7.75 -19.65
C ALA A 791 -11.80 8.58 -18.49
N ASP A 792 -12.60 8.88 -17.45
CA ASP A 792 -12.14 9.61 -16.26
C ASP A 792 -11.07 8.83 -15.48
N GLN A 793 -11.21 7.51 -15.38
CA GLN A 793 -10.20 6.63 -14.77
C GLN A 793 -8.87 6.65 -15.53
N LEU A 794 -8.91 6.56 -16.87
CA LEU A 794 -7.71 6.61 -17.71
C LEU A 794 -7.04 7.99 -17.67
N SER A 795 -7.83 9.06 -17.74
CA SER A 795 -7.35 10.44 -17.56
C SER A 795 -6.63 10.60 -16.22
N SER A 796 -7.26 10.17 -15.13
CA SER A 796 -6.67 10.22 -13.79
C SER A 796 -5.39 9.37 -13.69
N ALA A 797 -5.33 8.22 -14.36
CA ALA A 797 -4.14 7.36 -14.38
C ALA A 797 -2.95 8.02 -15.10
N VAL A 798 -3.19 8.76 -16.19
CA VAL A 798 -2.15 9.53 -16.90
C VAL A 798 -1.66 10.70 -16.04
N VAL A 799 -2.57 11.43 -15.39
CA VAL A 799 -2.23 12.55 -14.49
C VAL A 799 -1.42 12.06 -13.28
N ASN A 800 -1.83 10.96 -12.64
CA ASN A 800 -1.11 10.37 -11.51
C ASN A 800 0.29 9.86 -11.89
N ALA A 801 0.52 9.52 -13.16
CA ALA A 801 1.84 9.15 -13.68
C ALA A 801 2.77 10.37 -13.90
N GLY A 802 2.26 11.60 -13.72
CA GLY A 802 3.02 12.85 -13.84
C GLY A 802 2.97 13.50 -15.22
N PHE A 803 2.06 13.06 -16.10
CA PHE A 803 1.89 13.61 -17.43
C PHE A 803 0.59 14.43 -17.55
N VAL A 804 0.59 15.43 -18.44
CA VAL A 804 -0.63 16.16 -18.81
C VAL A 804 -1.29 15.44 -19.98
N LEU A 805 -2.53 14.97 -19.80
CA LEU A 805 -3.24 14.15 -20.79
C LEU A 805 -3.27 14.78 -22.19
N ASP A 806 -3.59 16.08 -22.27
CA ASP A 806 -3.67 16.79 -23.55
C ASP A 806 -2.32 16.89 -24.27
N GLU A 807 -1.21 17.02 -23.54
CA GLU A 807 0.13 17.06 -24.12
C GLU A 807 0.53 15.67 -24.66
N VAL A 808 0.22 14.60 -23.91
CA VAL A 808 0.46 13.22 -24.36
C VAL A 808 -0.38 12.91 -25.60
N ILE A 809 -1.67 13.29 -25.60
CA ILE A 809 -2.54 13.17 -26.77
C ILE A 809 -1.93 13.94 -27.96
N ASN A 810 -1.55 15.20 -27.80
CA ASN A 810 -0.99 15.97 -28.92
C ASN A 810 0.35 15.44 -29.44
N SER A 811 1.11 14.70 -28.62
CA SER A 811 2.36 14.04 -29.04
C SER A 811 2.16 12.73 -29.81
N LEU A 812 0.97 12.12 -29.73
CA LEU A 812 0.65 10.87 -30.40
C LEU A 812 0.29 11.09 -31.88
N PRO A 813 0.72 10.21 -32.81
CA PRO A 813 0.33 10.27 -34.22
C PRO A 813 -1.20 10.28 -34.41
N GLU A 814 -1.68 10.96 -35.47
CA GLU A 814 -3.12 10.99 -35.81
C GLU A 814 -3.69 9.59 -36.12
N VAL A 815 -2.87 8.71 -36.67
CA VAL A 815 -3.21 7.30 -36.95
C VAL A 815 -2.28 6.41 -36.14
N ALA A 816 -2.61 6.17 -34.88
CA ALA A 816 -1.92 5.21 -34.01
C ALA A 816 -2.88 4.07 -33.65
N ALA A 817 -2.46 2.82 -33.84
CA ALA A 817 -3.25 1.66 -33.46
C ALA A 817 -2.96 1.28 -32.01
N LEU A 818 -4.00 1.13 -31.20
CA LEU A 818 -3.89 0.79 -29.77
C LEU A 818 -3.03 -0.46 -29.52
N ALA A 819 -3.21 -1.48 -30.36
CA ALA A 819 -2.51 -2.75 -30.27
C ALA A 819 -0.99 -2.61 -30.42
N ASP A 820 -0.51 -1.65 -31.21
CA ASP A 820 0.93 -1.44 -31.39
C ASP A 820 1.57 -0.95 -30.08
N TRP A 821 0.88 -0.08 -29.34
CA TRP A 821 1.41 0.51 -28.10
C TRP A 821 1.26 -0.46 -26.93
N GLU A 822 0.20 -1.27 -26.92
CA GLU A 822 0.08 -2.42 -26.02
C GLU A 822 1.23 -3.43 -26.25
N GLN A 823 1.55 -3.73 -27.51
CA GLN A 823 2.69 -4.57 -27.89
C GLN A 823 4.03 -3.94 -27.49
N ALA A 824 4.18 -2.62 -27.62
CA ALA A 824 5.38 -1.92 -27.19
C ALA A 824 5.57 -2.00 -25.67
N VAL A 825 4.51 -1.77 -24.88
CA VAL A 825 4.55 -1.90 -23.41
C VAL A 825 4.86 -3.34 -22.99
N THR A 826 4.21 -4.34 -23.60
CA THR A 826 4.49 -5.76 -23.31
C THR A 826 5.88 -6.20 -23.75
N ALA A 827 6.41 -5.67 -24.85
CA ALA A 827 7.79 -5.92 -25.28
C ALA A 827 8.80 -5.32 -24.29
N ILE A 828 8.54 -4.12 -23.76
CA ILE A 828 9.36 -3.50 -22.72
C ILE A 828 9.27 -4.30 -21.41
N ASP A 829 8.07 -4.72 -20.99
CA ASP A 829 7.88 -5.61 -19.83
C ASP A 829 8.65 -6.93 -19.98
N GLY A 830 8.63 -7.52 -21.19
CA GLY A 830 9.41 -8.71 -21.51
C GLY A 830 10.92 -8.48 -21.45
N ARG A 831 11.41 -7.29 -21.85
CA ARG A 831 12.82 -6.91 -21.73
C ARG A 831 13.22 -6.67 -20.27
N MET A 832 12.35 -6.04 -19.47
CA MET A 832 12.56 -5.81 -18.04
C MET A 832 12.63 -7.13 -17.26
N ARG A 833 11.71 -8.07 -17.51
CA ARG A 833 11.71 -9.41 -16.88
C ARG A 833 12.96 -10.23 -17.18
N ARG A 834 13.60 -10.05 -18.34
CA ARG A 834 14.87 -10.72 -18.68
C ARG A 834 16.06 -10.18 -17.90
N LEU A 835 15.95 -8.97 -17.37
CA LEU A 835 16.99 -8.34 -16.55
C LEU A 835 16.81 -8.71 -15.07
N GLU A 836 15.61 -9.12 -14.63
CA GLU A 836 15.36 -9.52 -13.24
C GLU A 836 16.04 -10.85 -12.85
N PRO A 837 16.64 -10.96 -11.65
CA PRO A 837 16.73 -9.94 -10.61
C PRO A 837 17.84 -8.90 -10.86
N VAL A 838 17.49 -7.61 -10.85
CA VAL A 838 18.42 -6.47 -11.03
C VAL A 838 18.77 -5.85 -9.68
N ASN A 839 20.06 -5.70 -9.38
CA ASN A 839 20.53 -4.95 -8.21
C ASN A 839 20.62 -3.45 -8.53
N LEU A 840 19.60 -2.66 -8.18
CA LEU A 840 19.60 -1.21 -8.41
C LEU A 840 20.66 -0.45 -7.58
N ALA A 841 21.11 -1.00 -6.44
CA ALA A 841 22.17 -0.40 -5.62
C ALA A 841 23.55 -0.51 -6.28
N ALA A 842 23.73 -1.42 -7.25
CA ALA A 842 25.00 -1.64 -7.93
C ALA A 842 25.51 -0.40 -8.68
N ILE A 843 24.63 0.53 -9.11
CA ILE A 843 25.04 1.79 -9.76
C ILE A 843 25.86 2.65 -8.78
N HIS A 844 25.39 2.77 -7.54
CA HIS A 844 26.06 3.55 -6.50
C HIS A 844 27.31 2.82 -5.98
N GLU A 845 27.18 1.51 -5.72
CA GLU A 845 28.29 0.67 -5.23
C GLU A 845 29.44 0.59 -6.24
N TYR A 846 29.16 0.55 -7.55
CA TYR A 846 30.19 0.66 -8.60
C TYR A 846 30.91 2.00 -8.54
N GLY A 847 30.18 3.11 -8.36
CA GLY A 847 30.75 4.45 -8.22
C GLY A 847 31.73 4.55 -7.05
N GLU A 848 31.32 4.08 -5.86
CA GLU A 848 32.17 4.08 -4.66
C GLU A 848 33.39 3.16 -4.80
N ALA A 849 33.19 1.94 -5.33
CA ALA A 849 34.29 1.01 -5.57
C ALA A 849 35.29 1.53 -6.61
N SER A 850 34.83 2.30 -7.61
CA SER A 850 35.68 2.85 -8.67
C SER A 850 36.59 3.94 -8.11
N GLN A 851 36.03 4.85 -7.30
CA GLN A 851 36.81 5.87 -6.59
C GLN A 851 37.85 5.25 -5.65
N ARG A 852 37.50 4.15 -4.97
CA ARG A 852 38.43 3.43 -4.11
C ARG A 852 39.56 2.77 -4.90
N SER A 853 39.28 2.22 -6.09
CA SER A 853 40.31 1.65 -6.97
C SER A 853 41.29 2.71 -7.47
N GLU A 854 40.79 3.86 -7.93
CA GLU A 854 41.64 4.99 -8.37
C GLU A 854 42.56 5.48 -7.25
N TYR A 855 42.03 5.56 -6.02
CA TYR A 855 42.82 5.94 -4.85
C TYR A 855 43.95 4.94 -4.54
N LEU A 856 43.65 3.64 -4.62
CA LEU A 856 44.65 2.59 -4.38
C LEU A 856 45.70 2.54 -5.49
N GLU A 857 45.33 2.84 -6.73
CA GLU A 857 46.28 2.98 -7.84
C GLU A 857 47.27 4.11 -7.62
N ALA A 858 46.79 5.26 -7.16
CA ALA A 858 47.65 6.40 -6.81
C ALA A 858 48.62 6.02 -5.67
N GLN A 859 48.15 5.36 -4.61
CA GLN A 859 49.02 4.92 -3.52
C GLN A 859 50.07 3.87 -3.96
N ASN A 860 49.70 2.95 -4.86
CA ASN A 860 50.63 1.96 -5.39
C ASN A 860 51.77 2.63 -6.17
N ALA A 861 51.44 3.63 -7.01
CA ALA A 861 52.41 4.39 -7.77
C ALA A 861 53.39 5.15 -6.85
N ASP A 862 52.88 5.82 -5.83
CA ASP A 862 53.70 6.57 -4.86
C ASP A 862 54.64 5.65 -4.07
N LEU A 863 54.15 4.50 -3.58
CA LEU A 863 54.97 3.54 -2.84
C LEU A 863 56.04 2.89 -3.72
N THR A 864 55.72 2.64 -4.99
CA THR A 864 56.69 2.10 -5.96
C THR A 864 57.80 3.11 -6.24
N SER A 865 57.45 4.39 -6.45
CA SER A 865 58.45 5.45 -6.63
C SER A 865 59.33 5.67 -5.40
N ALA A 866 58.74 5.59 -4.20
CA ALA A 866 59.49 5.65 -2.94
C ALA A 866 60.45 4.46 -2.80
N LEU A 867 60.04 3.25 -3.21
CA LEU A 867 60.88 2.06 -3.19
C LEU A 867 62.11 2.23 -4.09
N ASP A 868 61.93 2.68 -5.33
CA ASP A 868 63.01 2.91 -6.30
C ASP A 868 64.04 3.91 -5.76
N THR A 869 63.56 4.98 -5.12
CA THR A 869 64.41 6.02 -4.51
C THR A 869 65.28 5.45 -3.37
N LEU A 870 64.71 4.57 -2.55
CA LEU A 870 65.44 3.92 -1.45
C LEU A 870 66.50 2.92 -1.97
N GLU A 871 66.20 2.20 -3.05
CA GLU A 871 67.15 1.28 -3.69
C GLU A 871 68.35 2.02 -4.32
N GLU A 872 68.11 3.17 -4.96
CA GLU A 872 69.19 4.03 -5.47
C GLU A 872 70.08 4.57 -4.35
N ALA A 873 69.49 4.93 -3.20
CA ALA A 873 70.23 5.40 -2.04
C ALA A 873 71.20 4.33 -1.51
N ILE A 874 70.78 3.06 -1.43
CA ILE A 874 71.66 1.94 -1.03
C ILE A 874 72.84 1.79 -2.00
N ARG A 875 72.58 1.80 -3.32
CA ARG A 875 73.65 1.66 -4.32
C ARG A 875 74.70 2.77 -4.24
N LYS A 876 74.32 3.96 -3.79
CA LYS A 876 75.23 5.08 -3.58
C LYS A 876 76.07 4.89 -2.31
N ILE A 877 75.43 4.46 -1.21
CA ILE A 877 76.11 4.17 0.07
C ILE A 877 77.16 3.05 -0.11
N ASP A 878 76.84 1.98 -0.85
CA ASP A 878 77.76 0.86 -1.07
C ASP A 878 79.02 1.28 -1.85
N ARG A 879 78.86 2.17 -2.84
CA ARG A 879 79.99 2.71 -3.61
C ARG A 879 80.93 3.56 -2.75
N GLU A 880 80.40 4.46 -1.93
CA GLU A 880 81.21 5.29 -1.03
C GLU A 880 81.92 4.46 0.05
N THR A 881 81.24 3.44 0.57
CA THR A 881 81.78 2.56 1.63
C THR A 881 82.96 1.72 1.12
N ARG A 882 82.86 1.12 -0.08
CA ARG A 882 83.95 0.34 -0.69
C ARG A 882 85.21 1.17 -0.92
N GLY A 883 85.06 2.42 -1.39
CA GLY A 883 86.19 3.31 -1.64
C GLY A 883 86.97 3.64 -0.37
N ARG A 884 86.26 4.08 0.69
CA ARG A 884 86.90 4.47 1.96
C ARG A 884 87.58 3.31 2.68
N PHE A 885 87.01 2.10 2.63
CA PHE A 885 87.63 0.92 3.23
C PHE A 885 88.96 0.57 2.54
N LYS A 886 88.97 0.58 1.20
CA LYS A 886 90.16 0.25 0.41
C LYS A 886 91.30 1.24 0.65
N ASP A 887 91.01 2.55 0.61
CA ASP A 887 92.01 3.59 0.84
C ASP A 887 92.66 3.47 2.23
N THR A 888 91.87 3.17 3.26
CA THR A 888 92.38 2.98 4.63
C THR A 888 93.22 1.71 4.75
N PHE A 889 92.78 0.60 4.15
CA PHE A 889 93.52 -0.66 4.13
C PHE A 889 94.92 -0.49 3.51
N ASP A 890 95.01 0.15 2.34
CA ASP A 890 96.26 0.35 1.62
C ASP A 890 97.25 1.23 2.41
N ARG A 891 96.74 2.26 3.11
CA ARG A 891 97.56 3.13 3.96
C ARG A 891 98.09 2.43 5.21
N VAL A 892 97.27 1.62 5.90
CA VAL A 892 97.72 0.86 7.07
C VAL A 892 98.74 -0.21 6.65
N ASN A 893 98.48 -0.92 5.55
CA ASN A 893 99.40 -1.93 5.02
C ASN A 893 100.79 -1.34 4.74
N SER A 894 100.85 -0.14 4.14
CA SER A 894 102.10 0.59 3.90
C SER A 894 102.82 0.94 5.22
N GLY A 895 102.07 1.41 6.23
CA GLY A 895 102.63 1.72 7.56
C GLY A 895 103.21 0.48 8.27
N VAL A 896 102.55 -0.67 8.16
CA VAL A 896 103.06 -1.95 8.72
C VAL A 896 104.37 -2.35 8.02
N GLN A 897 104.43 -2.25 6.70
CA GLN A 897 105.63 -2.57 5.91
C GLN A 897 106.84 -1.70 6.27
N GLU A 898 106.61 -0.44 6.68
CA GLU A 898 107.65 0.49 7.09
C GLU A 898 108.10 0.29 8.55
N LEU A 899 107.14 0.11 9.47
CA LEU A 899 107.42 0.03 10.91
C LEU A 899 108.01 -1.33 11.33
N TYR A 900 107.61 -2.40 10.66
CA TYR A 900 108.02 -3.76 11.01
C TYR A 900 109.54 -3.97 10.94
N PRO A 901 110.26 -3.63 9.84
CA PRO A 901 111.70 -3.83 9.76
C PRO A 901 112.48 -2.99 10.78
N ARG A 902 111.98 -1.78 11.11
CA ARG A 902 112.61 -0.88 12.10
C ARG A 902 112.56 -1.49 13.50
N LEU A 903 111.44 -2.10 13.88
CA LEU A 903 111.22 -2.73 15.19
C LEU A 903 111.97 -4.04 15.38
N PHE A 904 112.23 -4.80 14.31
CA PHE A 904 112.93 -6.10 14.36
C PHE A 904 114.41 -6.06 13.93
N GLY A 905 114.91 -4.91 13.44
CA GLY A 905 116.26 -4.79 12.88
C GLY A 905 116.43 -5.52 11.53
N GLY A 906 115.34 -5.73 10.80
CA GLY A 906 115.23 -6.51 9.56
C GLY A 906 113.91 -7.29 9.45
N GLY A 907 113.63 -7.94 8.31
CA GLY A 907 112.37 -8.66 8.05
C GLY A 907 111.33 -7.82 7.29
N HIS A 908 110.16 -8.41 6.99
CA HIS A 908 109.05 -7.76 6.26
C HIS A 908 107.69 -8.25 6.75
N ALA A 909 106.70 -7.36 6.86
CA ALA A 909 105.31 -7.73 7.14
C ALA A 909 104.34 -6.93 6.27
N TYR A 910 103.22 -7.53 5.85
CA TYR A 910 102.18 -6.90 5.04
C TYR A 910 100.79 -7.43 5.41
N LEU A 911 99.74 -6.71 5.03
CA LEU A 911 98.34 -7.09 5.18
C LEU A 911 97.80 -7.69 3.88
N GLU A 912 96.94 -8.71 4.00
CA GLU A 912 96.29 -9.41 2.90
C GLU A 912 94.78 -9.54 3.16
N LEU A 913 93.96 -9.35 2.12
CA LEU A 913 92.51 -9.52 2.20
C LEU A 913 92.13 -10.98 1.93
N THR A 914 91.19 -11.53 2.71
CA THR A 914 90.84 -12.96 2.62
C THR A 914 89.82 -13.32 1.52
N GLY A 915 89.29 -12.35 0.76
CA GLY A 915 88.37 -12.60 -0.36
C GLY A 915 88.18 -11.39 -1.29
N GLU A 916 87.21 -11.47 -2.22
CA GLU A 916 87.05 -10.50 -3.32
C GLU A 916 86.08 -9.32 -3.04
N ASP A 917 85.05 -9.47 -2.19
CA ASP A 917 84.10 -8.36 -1.90
C ASP A 917 84.56 -7.48 -0.74
N LEU A 918 85.05 -6.29 -1.07
CA LEU A 918 85.52 -5.28 -0.13
C LEU A 918 84.54 -4.94 1.01
N LEU A 919 83.24 -5.21 0.86
CA LEU A 919 82.24 -4.97 1.92
C LEU A 919 82.19 -6.05 3.02
N ASP A 920 82.65 -7.28 2.76
CA ASP A 920 82.52 -8.42 3.69
C ASP A 920 83.82 -9.23 3.91
N THR A 921 84.93 -8.88 3.25
CA THR A 921 86.21 -9.62 3.34
C THR A 921 87.02 -9.35 4.61
N GLY A 922 87.60 -10.39 5.22
CA GLY A 922 88.50 -10.26 6.38
C GLY A 922 89.91 -9.77 6.03
N VAL A 923 90.68 -9.38 7.06
CA VAL A 923 92.08 -8.92 6.93
C VAL A 923 93.02 -9.80 7.72
N ALA A 924 94.07 -10.33 7.07
CA ALA A 924 95.12 -11.12 7.70
C ALA A 924 96.47 -10.41 7.65
N ILE A 925 97.29 -10.53 8.70
CA ILE A 925 98.65 -10.00 8.75
C ILE A 925 99.68 -11.11 8.51
N MET A 926 100.51 -10.90 7.49
CA MET A 926 101.57 -11.82 7.07
C MET A 926 102.91 -11.22 7.45
N ALA A 927 103.71 -11.93 8.25
CA ALA A 927 104.97 -11.40 8.77
C ALA A 927 106.12 -12.38 8.58
N ARG A 928 107.30 -11.83 8.28
CA ARG A 928 108.55 -12.56 8.03
C ARG A 928 109.68 -11.98 8.88
N PRO A 929 109.99 -12.61 10.03
CA PRO A 929 111.14 -12.25 10.84
C PRO A 929 112.47 -12.51 10.09
N PRO A 930 113.55 -11.80 10.42
CA PRO A 930 114.86 -11.98 9.79
C PRO A 930 115.35 -13.44 9.94
N GLY A 931 115.64 -14.08 8.80
CA GLY A 931 116.11 -15.48 8.75
C GLY A 931 115.02 -16.57 8.69
N LYS A 932 113.71 -16.22 8.77
CA LYS A 932 112.57 -17.16 8.70
C LYS A 932 111.72 -17.00 7.44
N ARG A 933 110.79 -17.95 7.21
CA ARG A 933 109.77 -17.89 6.14
C ARG A 933 108.60 -17.01 6.59
N VAL A 934 107.83 -16.50 5.61
CA VAL A 934 106.60 -15.74 5.87
C VAL A 934 105.58 -16.69 6.52
N SER A 935 104.96 -16.26 7.62
CA SER A 935 103.88 -16.99 8.29
C SER A 935 102.84 -16.03 8.84
N ASN A 936 101.61 -16.54 9.04
CA ASN A 936 100.55 -15.81 9.71
C ASN A 936 100.96 -15.51 11.17
N ILE A 937 100.52 -14.37 11.72
CA ILE A 937 100.84 -13.91 13.08
C ILE A 937 100.65 -15.00 14.14
N SER A 938 99.61 -15.84 14.02
CA SER A 938 99.31 -16.92 14.98
C SER A 938 100.38 -18.01 15.08
N LEU A 939 101.30 -18.12 14.11
CA LEU A 939 102.36 -19.16 14.04
C LEU A 939 103.75 -18.68 14.47
N LEU A 940 103.90 -17.42 14.90
CA LEU A 940 105.17 -16.82 15.33
C LEU A 940 105.51 -17.13 16.82
N SER A 941 106.78 -16.92 17.21
CA SER A 941 107.20 -17.04 18.62
C SER A 941 106.53 -15.97 19.50
N GLY A 942 106.36 -16.21 20.81
CA GLY A 942 105.64 -15.29 21.72
C GLY A 942 106.11 -13.84 21.67
N GLY A 943 107.43 -13.60 21.68
CA GLY A 943 108.00 -12.25 21.52
C GLY A 943 107.87 -11.68 20.11
N GLU A 944 107.89 -12.52 19.07
CA GLU A 944 107.69 -12.11 17.67
C GLU A 944 106.22 -11.72 17.39
N LYS A 945 105.27 -12.38 18.05
CA LYS A 945 103.83 -12.07 17.99
C LYS A 945 103.52 -10.70 18.59
N ALA A 946 104.02 -10.45 19.80
CA ALA A 946 103.87 -9.18 20.49
C ALA A 946 104.39 -8.02 19.64
N MET A 947 105.61 -8.14 19.12
CA MET A 947 106.21 -7.09 18.29
C MET A 947 105.52 -6.88 16.93
N THR A 948 104.97 -7.95 16.33
CA THR A 948 104.18 -7.85 15.08
C THR A 948 102.85 -7.12 15.31
N ALA A 949 102.16 -7.42 16.42
CA ALA A 949 100.93 -6.76 16.82
C ALA A 949 101.18 -5.28 17.19
N VAL A 950 102.26 -4.98 17.89
CA VAL A 950 102.69 -3.60 18.20
C VAL A 950 102.92 -2.79 16.91
N ALA A 951 103.56 -3.37 15.89
CA ALA A 951 103.75 -2.71 14.60
C ALA A 951 102.43 -2.41 13.87
N LEU A 952 101.44 -3.31 13.94
CA LEU A 952 100.10 -3.10 13.38
C LEU A 952 99.33 -2.01 14.11
N VAL A 953 99.34 -2.03 15.44
CA VAL A 953 98.69 -1.00 16.27
C VAL A 953 99.28 0.38 15.97
N PHE A 954 100.60 0.50 15.89
CA PHE A 954 101.25 1.76 15.55
C PHE A 954 100.99 2.21 14.10
N ALA A 955 100.86 1.28 13.14
CA ALA A 955 100.51 1.62 11.76
C ALA A 955 99.07 2.15 11.64
N ILE A 956 98.12 1.60 12.41
CA ILE A 956 96.75 2.11 12.51
C ILE A 956 96.77 3.49 13.20
N PHE A 957 97.56 3.64 14.26
CA PHE A 957 97.70 4.90 15.00
C PHE A 957 98.29 6.04 14.14
N GLN A 958 99.27 5.76 13.27
CA GLN A 958 99.85 6.77 12.37
C GLN A 958 98.85 7.34 11.36
N LEU A 959 97.79 6.61 11.00
CA LEU A 959 96.84 7.08 10.00
C LEU A 959 96.05 8.31 10.46
N ASN A 960 95.71 8.34 11.75
CA ASN A 960 94.97 9.38 12.44
C ASN A 960 95.55 9.55 13.87
N PRO A 961 96.67 10.30 14.05
CA PRO A 961 97.37 10.39 15.32
C PRO A 961 96.48 11.04 16.39
N ALA A 962 96.28 10.35 17.51
CA ALA A 962 95.60 10.90 18.67
C ALA A 962 96.55 11.85 19.44
N PRO A 963 96.03 12.87 20.17
CA PRO A 963 96.86 13.84 20.89
C PRO A 963 97.69 13.22 22.03
N PHE A 964 97.29 12.06 22.54
CA PHE A 964 98.03 11.26 23.51
C PHE A 964 97.83 9.77 23.24
N CYS A 965 98.76 8.95 23.72
CA CYS A 965 98.70 7.49 23.68
C CYS A 965 99.01 6.94 25.09
N LEU A 966 98.09 6.14 25.64
CA LEU A 966 98.30 5.43 26.90
C LEU A 966 98.67 3.97 26.62
N LEU A 967 99.80 3.50 27.16
CA LEU A 967 100.31 2.13 27.01
C LEU A 967 100.38 1.46 28.39
N ASP A 968 99.57 0.45 28.64
CA ASP A 968 99.56 -0.27 29.93
C ASP A 968 100.26 -1.63 29.82
N GLU A 969 101.41 -1.78 30.48
CA GLU A 969 102.25 -3.02 30.53
C GLU A 969 102.52 -3.70 29.18
N VAL A 970 102.63 -2.90 28.11
CA VAL A 970 102.85 -3.36 26.73
C VAL A 970 104.19 -4.09 26.55
N ASP A 971 105.15 -3.86 27.43
CA ASP A 971 106.47 -4.46 27.44
C ASP A 971 106.59 -5.76 28.25
N ALA A 972 105.54 -6.18 28.97
CA ALA A 972 105.51 -7.42 29.74
C ALA A 972 105.81 -8.71 28.91
N PRO A 973 105.37 -8.85 27.65
CA PRO A 973 105.69 -10.03 26.82
C PRO A 973 107.01 -9.90 26.02
N LEU A 974 107.78 -8.82 26.19
CA LEU A 974 109.00 -8.55 25.42
C LEU A 974 110.26 -9.03 26.16
N ASP A 975 111.27 -9.49 25.40
CA ASP A 975 112.60 -9.79 25.94
C ASP A 975 113.47 -8.53 26.05
N GLU A 976 114.54 -8.58 26.84
CA GLU A 976 115.38 -7.42 27.18
C GLU A 976 115.99 -6.73 25.93
N ALA A 977 116.24 -7.50 24.86
CA ALA A 977 116.72 -6.98 23.58
C ALA A 977 115.63 -6.25 22.75
N ASN A 978 114.38 -6.71 22.80
CA ASN A 978 113.26 -6.08 22.10
C ASN A 978 112.68 -4.90 22.89
N VAL A 979 112.75 -4.90 24.22
CA VAL A 979 112.39 -3.75 25.07
C VAL A 979 113.20 -2.52 24.67
N GLY A 980 114.50 -2.66 24.39
CA GLY A 980 115.33 -1.56 23.89
C GLY A 980 114.91 -1.00 22.53
N ARG A 981 114.35 -1.83 21.63
CA ARG A 981 113.86 -1.39 20.31
C ARG A 981 112.49 -0.72 20.41
N PHE A 982 111.63 -1.23 21.28
CA PHE A 982 110.36 -0.64 21.62
C PHE A 982 110.54 0.76 22.23
N THR A 983 111.43 0.93 23.21
CA THR A 983 111.71 2.24 23.84
C THR A 983 112.30 3.25 22.85
N ALA A 984 113.14 2.81 21.91
CA ALA A 984 113.66 3.68 20.85
C ALA A 984 112.55 4.22 19.93
N MET A 985 111.58 3.37 19.55
CA MET A 985 110.43 3.77 18.74
C MET A 985 109.50 4.72 19.50
N VAL A 986 109.19 4.41 20.76
CA VAL A 986 108.38 5.30 21.63
C VAL A 986 109.05 6.66 21.77
N ARG A 987 110.39 6.70 21.89
CA ARG A 987 111.15 7.95 21.94
C ARG A 987 111.06 8.75 20.64
N GLU A 988 111.21 8.11 19.48
CA GLU A 988 111.06 8.77 18.16
C GLU A 988 109.65 9.33 17.96
N MET A 989 108.62 8.56 18.32
CA MET A 989 107.23 8.99 18.17
C MET A 989 106.82 10.04 19.21
N SER A 990 107.53 10.15 20.35
CA SER A 990 107.26 11.14 21.39
C SER A 990 107.45 12.60 20.95
N GLU A 991 108.12 12.83 19.82
CA GLU A 991 108.22 14.16 19.19
C GLU A 991 106.88 14.71 18.69
N LYS A 992 105.92 13.82 18.37
CA LYS A 992 104.63 14.19 17.76
C LYS A 992 103.42 13.87 18.62
N VAL A 993 103.55 12.91 19.55
CA VAL A 993 102.45 12.41 20.39
C VAL A 993 102.92 12.25 21.82
N GLN A 994 102.08 12.65 22.79
CA GLN A 994 102.39 12.44 24.19
C GLN A 994 102.16 10.97 24.59
N PHE A 995 103.23 10.28 25.03
CA PHE A 995 103.14 8.91 25.54
C PHE A 995 103.03 8.89 27.06
N LEU A 996 102.03 8.19 27.56
CA LEU A 996 101.91 7.78 28.95
C LEU A 996 102.06 6.27 28.97
N PHE A 997 103.02 5.73 29.69
CA PHE A 997 103.18 4.28 29.78
C PHE A 997 103.35 3.81 31.22
N VAL A 998 102.75 2.66 31.53
CA VAL A 998 102.82 1.97 32.82
C VAL A 998 103.68 0.72 32.61
N SER A 999 104.78 0.59 33.35
CA SER A 999 105.69 -0.54 33.23
C SER A 999 106.44 -0.78 34.54
N HIS A 1000 106.78 -2.05 34.80
CA HIS A 1000 107.69 -2.48 35.86
C HIS A 1000 109.11 -2.82 35.35
N ASN A 1001 109.34 -2.67 34.03
CA ASN A 1001 110.62 -2.94 33.40
C ASN A 1001 111.56 -1.75 33.53
N LYS A 1002 112.72 -1.97 34.15
CA LYS A 1002 113.72 -0.93 34.43
C LYS A 1002 114.20 -0.23 33.15
N SER A 1003 114.40 -0.97 32.05
CA SER A 1003 114.86 -0.40 30.77
C SER A 1003 113.82 0.51 30.11
N THR A 1004 112.52 0.25 30.31
CA THR A 1004 111.43 1.10 29.83
C THR A 1004 111.28 2.35 30.70
N MET A 1005 111.46 2.21 32.02
CA MET A 1005 111.45 3.33 32.97
C MET A 1005 112.58 4.33 32.72
N GLU A 1006 113.77 3.87 32.33
CA GLU A 1006 114.92 4.73 31.97
C GLU A 1006 114.67 5.59 30.72
N ALA A 1007 113.75 5.18 29.84
CA ALA A 1007 113.40 5.93 28.64
C ALA A 1007 112.37 7.06 28.89
N ALA A 1008 111.76 7.12 30.09
CA ALA A 1008 110.80 8.13 30.46
C ALA A 1008 111.48 9.46 30.82
N HIS A 1009 110.86 10.59 30.47
CA HIS A 1009 111.32 11.91 30.94
C HIS A 1009 110.92 12.17 32.40
N GLN A 1010 109.73 11.73 32.80
CA GLN A 1010 109.18 11.92 34.14
C GLN A 1010 108.59 10.60 34.64
N LEU A 1011 108.96 10.17 35.85
CA LEU A 1011 108.39 8.98 36.47
C LEU A 1011 107.36 9.39 37.53
N SER A 1012 106.15 8.84 37.43
CA SER A 1012 105.13 8.97 38.47
C SER A 1012 104.94 7.63 39.17
N GLY A 1013 105.61 7.45 40.31
CA GLY A 1013 105.49 6.25 41.13
C GLY A 1013 104.22 6.30 41.99
N VAL A 1014 103.46 5.22 42.00
CA VAL A 1014 102.31 5.08 42.89
C VAL A 1014 102.76 4.31 44.13
N THR A 1015 102.62 4.92 45.31
CA THR A 1015 102.97 4.29 46.60
C THR A 1015 101.72 4.13 47.47
N MET A 1016 101.59 3.01 48.16
CA MET A 1016 100.54 2.77 49.15
C MET A 1016 101.15 2.80 50.55
N ARG A 1017 101.09 3.98 51.18
CA ARG A 1017 101.61 4.19 52.55
C ARG A 1017 100.59 3.73 53.60
N GLU A 1018 99.30 3.78 53.24
CA GLU A 1018 98.17 3.26 54.01
C GLU A 1018 97.45 2.20 53.15
N PRO A 1019 97.01 1.06 53.70
CA PRO A 1019 96.28 0.06 52.94
C PRO A 1019 95.02 0.67 52.29
N GLY A 1020 94.94 0.59 50.96
CA GLY A 1020 93.79 1.08 50.19
C GLY A 1020 93.83 2.56 49.77
N VAL A 1021 94.86 3.33 50.15
CA VAL A 1021 95.03 4.73 49.68
C VAL A 1021 96.34 4.87 48.89
N SER A 1022 96.20 4.94 47.56
CA SER A 1022 97.30 5.20 46.63
C SER A 1022 97.67 6.68 46.63
N ARG A 1023 98.94 7.02 46.87
CA ARG A 1023 99.49 8.37 46.63
C ARG A 1023 100.45 8.36 45.46
N LEU A 1024 100.32 9.36 44.59
CA LEU A 1024 101.24 9.60 43.50
C LEU A 1024 102.49 10.34 44.01
N VAL A 1025 103.66 9.86 43.64
CA VAL A 1025 104.95 10.48 43.89
C VAL A 1025 105.64 10.65 42.54
N SER A 1026 105.75 11.88 42.08
CA SER A 1026 106.46 12.19 40.85
C SER A 1026 107.95 12.44 41.14
N VAL A 1027 108.82 11.79 40.38
CA VAL A 1027 110.28 11.99 40.39
C VAL A 1027 110.69 12.35 38.96
N ASP A 1028 111.34 13.50 38.80
CA ASP A 1028 112.02 13.85 37.57
C ASP A 1028 113.40 13.18 37.55
N LEU A 1029 113.66 12.35 36.52
CA LEU A 1029 114.90 11.59 36.40
C LEU A 1029 116.13 12.51 36.24
N GLU A 1030 115.98 13.69 35.63
CA GLU A 1030 117.07 14.68 35.48
C GLU A 1030 117.41 15.41 36.79
N GLU A 1031 116.45 15.50 37.73
CA GLU A 1031 116.59 16.16 39.02
C GLU A 1031 117.09 15.17 40.10
N ALA A 1032 116.65 13.90 40.03
CA ALA A 1032 117.10 12.82 40.91
C ALA A 1032 118.56 12.40 40.67
N ALA A 1033 119.02 12.36 39.41
CA ALA A 1033 120.42 12.11 39.08
C ALA A 1033 121.36 13.24 39.57
N ARG A 1034 120.84 14.47 39.70
CA ARG A 1034 121.57 15.64 40.24
C ARG A 1034 121.70 15.61 41.78
N LEU A 1035 120.72 15.04 42.48
CA LEU A 1035 120.71 14.91 43.96
C LEU A 1035 121.48 13.69 44.47
N ALA A 1036 121.55 12.59 43.69
CA ALA A 1036 122.32 11.39 44.06
C ALA A 1036 123.84 11.53 43.86
N GLY A 1037 124.31 12.58 43.16
CA GLY A 1037 125.72 12.92 42.99
C GLY A 1037 126.32 13.84 44.06
N ALA A 1038 125.53 14.22 45.08
CA ALA A 1038 125.95 15.13 46.17
C ALA A 1038 125.81 14.51 47.58
N ALA A 1039 125.89 13.17 47.69
CA ALA A 1039 125.96 12.42 48.94
C ALA A 1039 127.18 11.50 48.98
#